data_AF-A0A7Z9LBT2-F1
#
_entry.id   AF-A0A7Z9LBT2-F1
#
_cell.length_a   1.000
_cell.length_b   1.000
_cell.length_c   1.000
_cell.angle_alpha   90.00
_cell.angle_beta   90.00
_cell.angle_gamma   90.00
#
_symmetry.space_group_name_H-M   'P 1'
#
loop_
_entity.id
_entity.type
_entity.pdbx_description
1 polymer ?
#
loop_
_entity_poly.entity_id
_entity_poly.type
_entity_poly.pdbx_seq_one_letter_code
_entity_poly.pdbx_strand_id
1 'polypeptide(L)'
;MLTILPAPARGLLPIFLLGGFLLVPLLQIHGVESPRAGEEQVIVILEDGTELAGTLIDETPDRISIRSAFGVTTILRSKIKEIQRGVNPAQREHRERANRARRKKTAAGWYEVGDWARGMGLETEAMEAFGEAIKLDPDHEPSHLARGEARFEGKWIDSGRVDDLIAKGWVRRGADLVPGTGSGEVLPEPDVEAPEPRREGTSLEPRARVLSPEEMARRNRDLERRRKDREKFERKKRKEFEGVPWSSRHVIKSTNYRIECNSTYEVARTYQWIMEALNLTLSGIFKDRSLRSQIPTVFIYRNHDEFMLKTGMNPGVGGFYQPSSQNVYGYHGTFGLTGTTYTVLAHEGTHQFQGRVLPRMANFPNWLIEGMAVYFGDGSKLDYRKRKIVTGLIPRDRLFHIQEKMREEKHTPLAKLPGLARNRFGGTHYADSWAIMHYLINGPKKSVGQRFLVDYWQLGKRRRVGQKEFNRLAEKYFGGVEALENDWQEYVLALRPDPAGSVEKGRFVSLDFMFTVERPSEEWEYVIDDLESDELVAMRLAGTDCEIRVTILPKPDAEQEAQVYIDEVLLPKLRKDYEFLSISDGNLGPFEASVIDYKDRIPAPVEDEETTVDGEEDKGNDPQVSIAAFESQEGDEPKGDEPSGDEEAAEEPVLNRYRSFVLVGVTTAYAVTGEFPEGEFEDRLADLEWVAFSFERTLRNRW
;
A
#
# COMPACT_ATOMS: atom_id res chain seq x y z
N MET A 1 -54.83 61.76 -1.47
CA MET A 1 -54.81 61.08 -2.78
C MET A 1 -54.78 59.58 -2.53
N LEU A 2 -55.52 58.82 -3.34
CA LEU A 2 -56.18 57.54 -3.04
C LEU A 2 -55.29 56.34 -2.61
N THR A 3 -55.64 55.80 -1.44
CA THR A 3 -56.14 54.44 -1.10
C THR A 3 -56.02 53.22 -2.04
N ILE A 4 -55.77 52.04 -1.40
CA ILE A 4 -56.36 50.67 -1.55
C ILE A 4 -55.40 49.49 -1.93
N LEU A 5 -55.39 48.48 -1.04
CA LEU A 5 -54.90 47.07 -1.14
C LEU A 5 -55.92 46.18 -1.94
N PRO A 6 -55.98 44.83 -1.84
CA PRO A 6 -55.17 43.74 -2.43
C PRO A 6 -56.00 42.69 -3.27
N ALA A 7 -55.30 41.75 -3.97
CA ALA A 7 -55.68 40.37 -4.44
C ALA A 7 -56.99 40.16 -5.28
N PRO A 8 -57.14 39.08 -6.12
CA PRO A 8 -57.27 37.68 -5.66
C PRO A 8 -56.75 36.57 -6.60
N ALA A 9 -56.80 35.32 -6.10
CA ALA A 9 -56.48 34.06 -6.77
C ALA A 9 -57.65 33.48 -7.61
N ARG A 10 -57.31 32.77 -8.71
CA ARG A 10 -58.02 31.63 -9.37
C ARG A 10 -56.94 30.92 -10.23
N GLY A 11 -56.69 29.61 -10.28
CA GLY A 11 -57.49 28.41 -10.04
C GLY A 11 -57.87 27.76 -11.38
N LEU A 12 -57.21 26.65 -11.77
CA LEU A 12 -57.77 25.39 -12.34
C LEU A 12 -56.87 24.63 -13.36
N LEU A 13 -56.52 23.40 -12.95
CA LEU A 13 -56.34 22.08 -13.59
C LEU A 13 -55.23 21.71 -14.61
N PRO A 14 -54.83 20.40 -14.58
CA PRO A 14 -53.61 19.83 -15.12
C PRO A 14 -53.84 19.12 -16.46
N ILE A 15 -52.76 18.90 -17.22
CA ILE A 15 -52.76 18.00 -18.37
C ILE A 15 -51.98 16.73 -18.00
N PHE A 16 -52.73 15.64 -17.89
CA PHE A 16 -52.25 14.26 -17.95
C PHE A 16 -51.91 13.90 -19.40
N LEU A 17 -50.77 13.23 -19.62
CA LEU A 17 -50.48 12.31 -20.72
C LEU A 17 -49.30 11.42 -20.24
N LEU A 18 -49.53 10.28 -19.59
CA LEU A 18 -49.79 8.93 -20.13
C LEU A 18 -48.71 8.38 -21.08
N GLY A 19 -48.05 7.30 -20.64
CA GLY A 19 -47.28 6.34 -21.46
C GLY A 19 -45.79 6.30 -21.09
N GLY A 20 -45.21 5.23 -20.56
CA GLY A 20 -45.69 3.90 -20.21
C GLY A 20 -44.55 3.19 -19.45
N PHE A 21 -44.88 2.50 -18.37
CA PHE A 21 -43.98 1.60 -17.68
C PHE A 21 -43.76 0.36 -18.56
N LEU A 22 -42.54 0.16 -19.04
CA LEU A 22 -42.09 -1.14 -19.51
C LEU A 22 -41.41 -1.82 -18.32
N LEU A 23 -42.12 -2.81 -17.76
CA LEU A 23 -41.51 -3.87 -16.96
C LEU A 23 -40.40 -4.52 -17.81
N VAL A 24 -39.17 -4.50 -17.29
CA VAL A 24 -38.14 -5.46 -17.68
C VAL A 24 -37.97 -6.43 -16.51
N PRO A 25 -38.03 -7.74 -16.74
CA PRO A 25 -37.97 -8.72 -15.66
C PRO A 25 -36.61 -8.68 -14.94
N LEU A 26 -36.67 -8.90 -13.63
CA LEU A 26 -35.55 -9.21 -12.75
C LEU A 26 -34.72 -10.34 -13.38
N LEU A 27 -33.54 -10.02 -13.92
CA LEU A 27 -32.49 -11.00 -14.13
C LEU A 27 -31.61 -10.96 -12.86
N GLN A 28 -31.44 -12.12 -12.23
CA GLN A 28 -30.50 -12.32 -11.13
C GLN A 28 -29.14 -11.73 -11.49
N ILE A 29 -28.72 -10.71 -10.74
CA ILE A 29 -27.36 -10.19 -10.73
C ILE A 29 -26.49 -11.30 -10.14
N HIS A 30 -25.87 -12.08 -11.03
CA HIS A 30 -24.73 -12.92 -10.65
C HIS A 30 -23.56 -12.00 -10.31
N GLY A 31 -22.72 -12.48 -9.39
CA GLY A 31 -21.64 -11.76 -8.72
C GLY A 31 -20.84 -10.79 -9.59
N VAL A 32 -20.52 -9.66 -8.98
CA VAL A 32 -19.71 -8.60 -9.54
C VAL A 32 -18.27 -9.10 -9.62
N GLU A 33 -17.82 -9.48 -10.82
CA GLU A 33 -16.41 -9.74 -11.07
C GLU A 33 -15.64 -8.41 -11.25
N SER A 34 -14.54 -8.30 -10.51
CA SER A 34 -13.51 -7.26 -10.57
C SER A 34 -12.97 -7.06 -11.98
N PRO A 35 -12.46 -5.85 -12.32
CA PRO A 35 -11.86 -5.64 -13.63
C PRO A 35 -10.63 -6.55 -13.77
N ARG A 36 -10.68 -7.48 -14.72
CA ARG A 36 -9.55 -8.36 -15.00
C ARG A 36 -8.49 -7.52 -15.70
N ALA A 37 -7.22 -7.71 -15.34
CA ALA A 37 -6.17 -6.99 -16.04
C ALA A 37 -6.20 -7.40 -17.54
N GLY A 38 -6.16 -6.42 -18.45
CA GLY A 38 -6.53 -6.58 -19.87
C GLY A 38 -7.71 -5.72 -20.35
N GLU A 39 -8.49 -5.14 -19.44
CA GLU A 39 -9.62 -4.26 -19.80
C GLU A 39 -9.17 -2.88 -20.33
N GLU A 40 -9.84 -2.40 -21.38
CA GLU A 40 -9.45 -1.18 -22.11
C GLU A 40 -9.87 0.09 -21.34
N GLN A 41 -8.92 0.97 -21.00
CA GLN A 41 -9.22 2.27 -20.40
C GLN A 41 -9.64 3.30 -21.46
N VAL A 42 -10.78 3.95 -21.25
CA VAL A 42 -11.34 4.93 -22.20
C VAL A 42 -11.77 6.22 -21.51
N ILE A 43 -11.64 7.34 -22.22
CA ILE A 43 -12.38 8.58 -21.93
C ILE A 43 -13.42 8.78 -23.03
N VAL A 44 -14.69 8.69 -22.65
CA VAL A 44 -15.82 9.00 -23.51
C VAL A 44 -16.15 10.48 -23.35
N ILE A 45 -16.02 11.24 -24.43
CA ILE A 45 -16.38 12.65 -24.51
C ILE A 45 -17.77 12.74 -25.13
N LEU A 46 -18.74 13.27 -24.38
CA LEU A 46 -20.10 13.48 -24.84
C LEU A 46 -20.24 14.77 -25.66
N GLU A 47 -21.33 14.87 -26.43
CA GLU A 47 -21.65 16.05 -27.25
C GLU A 47 -21.82 17.34 -26.44
N ASP A 48 -22.27 17.23 -25.18
CA ASP A 48 -22.33 18.35 -24.24
C ASP A 48 -20.97 18.73 -23.63
N GLY A 49 -19.91 18.03 -23.99
CA GLY A 49 -18.55 18.23 -23.50
C GLY A 49 -18.22 17.46 -22.21
N THR A 50 -19.14 16.65 -21.68
CA THR A 50 -18.89 15.80 -20.51
C THR A 50 -17.84 14.74 -20.83
N GLU A 51 -16.79 14.63 -20.02
CA GLU A 51 -15.76 13.61 -20.15
C GLU A 51 -15.94 12.55 -19.06
N LEU A 52 -16.22 11.32 -19.47
CA LEU A 52 -16.40 10.15 -18.61
C LEU A 52 -15.23 9.20 -18.82
N ALA A 53 -14.39 9.04 -17.80
CA ALA A 53 -13.28 8.11 -17.79
C ALA A 53 -13.69 6.80 -17.11
N GLY A 54 -13.17 5.68 -17.60
CA GLY A 54 -13.35 4.40 -16.94
C GLY A 54 -12.92 3.23 -17.80
N THR A 55 -13.08 2.04 -17.22
CA THR A 55 -12.77 0.78 -17.85
C THR A 55 -13.91 0.36 -18.80
N LEU A 56 -13.59 0.06 -20.05
CA LEU A 56 -14.56 -0.38 -21.05
C LEU A 56 -15.10 -1.77 -20.70
N ILE A 57 -16.41 -1.87 -20.50
CA ILE A 57 -17.11 -3.13 -20.18
C ILE A 57 -17.79 -3.73 -21.39
N ASP A 58 -18.45 -2.91 -22.19
CA ASP A 58 -19.19 -3.35 -23.39
C ASP A 58 -19.22 -2.23 -24.42
N GLU A 59 -19.15 -2.58 -25.70
CA GLU A 59 -19.30 -1.65 -26.79
C GLU A 59 -20.09 -2.28 -27.94
N THR A 60 -21.22 -1.67 -28.23
CA THR A 60 -22.05 -2.03 -29.37
C THR A 60 -22.14 -0.85 -30.35
N PRO A 61 -22.72 -1.03 -31.54
CA PRO A 61 -22.94 0.08 -32.47
C PRO A 61 -23.82 1.20 -31.88
N ASP A 62 -24.71 0.88 -30.94
CA ASP A 62 -25.70 1.80 -30.35
C ASP A 62 -25.32 2.33 -28.97
N ARG A 63 -24.39 1.69 -28.24
CA ARG A 63 -23.97 2.12 -26.89
C ARG A 63 -22.53 1.73 -26.54
N ILE A 64 -22.01 2.41 -25.53
CA ILE A 64 -20.78 2.02 -24.82
C ILE A 64 -21.10 1.96 -23.33
N SER A 65 -20.62 0.93 -22.64
CA SER A 65 -20.72 0.80 -21.19
C SER A 65 -19.34 0.88 -20.60
N ILE A 66 -19.13 1.84 -19.71
CA ILE A 66 -17.87 2.03 -19.00
C ILE A 66 -18.11 1.86 -17.51
N ARG A 67 -17.19 1.18 -16.84
CA ARG A 67 -17.13 1.06 -15.38
C ARG A 67 -16.25 2.17 -14.85
N SER A 68 -16.79 2.92 -13.89
CA SER A 68 -16.07 3.98 -13.17
C SER A 68 -16.30 3.79 -11.66
N ALA A 69 -15.67 4.62 -10.83
CA ALA A 69 -15.91 4.71 -9.38
C ALA A 69 -17.39 4.82 -8.94
N PHE A 70 -18.31 5.14 -9.85
CA PHE A 70 -19.74 5.34 -9.58
C PHE A 70 -20.62 4.20 -10.09
N GLY A 71 -20.00 3.11 -10.55
CA GLY A 71 -20.65 1.95 -11.15
C GLY A 71 -20.57 1.95 -12.68
N VAL A 72 -21.30 1.02 -13.28
CA VAL A 72 -21.36 0.87 -14.74
C VAL A 72 -22.31 1.92 -15.32
N THR A 73 -21.77 2.77 -16.20
CA THR A 73 -22.53 3.78 -16.93
C THR A 73 -22.62 3.38 -18.40
N THR A 74 -23.86 3.15 -18.86
CA THR A 74 -24.14 2.90 -20.28
C THR A 74 -24.54 4.20 -20.99
N ILE A 75 -23.81 4.52 -22.05
CA ILE A 75 -23.91 5.76 -22.82
C ILE A 75 -24.32 5.39 -24.24
N LEU A 76 -25.38 6.00 -24.76
CA LEU A 76 -25.77 5.82 -26.16
C LEU A 76 -24.75 6.45 -27.10
N ARG A 77 -24.42 5.77 -28.20
CA ARG A 77 -23.47 6.22 -29.22
C ARG A 77 -23.81 7.61 -29.76
N SER A 78 -25.09 7.92 -29.87
CA SER A 78 -25.61 9.22 -30.33
C SER A 78 -25.27 10.40 -29.42
N LYS A 79 -24.88 10.14 -28.16
CA LYS A 79 -24.46 11.17 -27.21
C LYS A 79 -22.94 11.36 -27.18
N ILE A 80 -22.20 10.52 -27.90
CA ILE A 80 -20.74 10.48 -27.86
C ILE A 80 -20.19 11.32 -29.01
N LYS A 81 -19.39 12.31 -28.65
CA LYS A 81 -18.62 13.11 -29.59
C LYS A 81 -17.31 12.43 -29.97
N GLU A 82 -16.59 11.91 -28.99
CA GLU A 82 -15.26 11.32 -29.17
C GLU A 82 -15.01 10.24 -28.12
N ILE A 83 -14.29 9.18 -28.49
CA ILE A 83 -13.78 8.19 -27.55
C ILE A 83 -12.27 8.21 -27.62
N GLN A 84 -11.64 8.67 -26.55
CA GLN A 84 -10.20 8.64 -26.37
C GLN A 84 -9.84 7.29 -25.76
N ARG A 85 -9.28 6.39 -26.59
CA ARG A 85 -8.83 5.07 -26.16
C ARG A 85 -7.38 5.15 -25.71
N GLY A 86 -7.13 4.75 -24.47
CA GLY A 86 -5.78 4.60 -23.97
C GLY A 86 -5.25 3.24 -24.34
N VAL A 87 -4.28 3.18 -25.26
CA VAL A 87 -3.45 1.98 -25.45
C VAL A 87 -2.86 1.65 -24.09
N ASN A 88 -3.24 0.50 -23.53
CA ASN A 88 -2.84 0.06 -22.20
C ASN A 88 -1.30 0.25 -22.04
N PRO A 89 -0.80 0.98 -21.02
CA PRO A 89 0.63 1.06 -20.73
C PRO A 89 1.29 -0.32 -20.63
N ALA A 90 0.54 -1.33 -20.14
CA ALA A 90 0.98 -2.71 -20.13
C ALA A 90 1.13 -3.31 -21.54
N GLN A 91 0.29 -2.96 -22.52
CA GLN A 91 0.50 -3.38 -23.92
C GLN A 91 1.69 -2.69 -24.58
N ARG A 92 1.95 -1.42 -24.23
CA ARG A 92 3.16 -0.71 -24.67
C ARG A 92 4.41 -1.35 -24.08
N GLU A 93 4.42 -1.63 -22.78
CA GLU A 93 5.55 -2.27 -22.11
C GLU A 93 5.71 -3.73 -22.50
N HIS A 94 4.61 -4.47 -22.73
CA HIS A 94 4.62 -5.80 -23.34
C HIS A 94 5.36 -5.75 -24.67
N ARG A 95 5.01 -4.80 -25.55
CA ARG A 95 5.67 -4.62 -26.84
C ARG A 95 7.17 -4.33 -26.70
N GLU A 96 7.56 -3.51 -25.72
CA GLU A 96 8.98 -3.22 -25.47
C GLU A 96 9.73 -4.43 -24.90
N ARG A 97 9.13 -5.18 -23.98
CA ARG A 97 9.67 -6.43 -23.40
C ARG A 97 9.80 -7.51 -24.48
N ALA A 98 8.75 -7.74 -25.28
CA ALA A 98 8.75 -8.65 -26.41
C ALA A 98 9.83 -8.28 -27.44
N ASN A 99 10.01 -6.98 -27.74
CA ASN A 99 11.09 -6.53 -28.62
C ASN A 99 12.49 -6.80 -28.03
N ARG A 100 12.68 -6.65 -26.71
CA ARG A 100 13.94 -7.01 -26.04
C ARG A 100 14.18 -8.52 -26.06
N ALA A 101 13.17 -9.33 -25.73
CA ALA A 101 13.25 -10.78 -25.78
C ALA A 101 13.57 -11.29 -27.19
N ARG A 102 12.89 -10.75 -28.21
CA ARG A 102 13.15 -11.02 -29.64
C ARG A 102 14.59 -10.72 -30.05
N ARG A 103 15.20 -9.64 -29.52
CA ARG A 103 16.61 -9.30 -29.78
C ARG A 103 17.58 -10.27 -29.11
N LYS A 104 17.27 -10.70 -27.87
CA LYS A 104 18.10 -11.62 -27.09
C LYS A 104 17.98 -13.07 -27.56
N LYS A 105 16.86 -13.46 -28.17
CA LYS A 105 16.57 -14.81 -28.71
C LYS A 105 16.75 -15.93 -27.69
N THR A 106 16.29 -15.71 -26.47
CA THR A 106 16.38 -16.68 -25.36
C THR A 106 14.99 -17.11 -24.91
N ALA A 107 14.78 -18.41 -24.64
CA ALA A 107 13.52 -18.94 -24.11
C ALA A 107 13.17 -18.32 -22.75
N ALA A 108 14.13 -18.24 -21.82
CA ALA A 108 13.95 -17.57 -20.52
C ALA A 108 13.48 -16.12 -20.66
N GLY A 109 14.04 -15.38 -21.63
CA GLY A 109 13.64 -14.00 -21.89
C GLY A 109 12.20 -13.86 -22.39
N TRP A 110 11.67 -14.84 -23.13
CA TRP A 110 10.25 -14.87 -23.53
C TRP A 110 9.33 -15.37 -22.42
N TYR A 111 9.81 -16.29 -21.59
CA TYR A 111 9.12 -16.69 -20.36
C TYR A 111 8.94 -15.50 -19.40
N GLU A 112 9.98 -14.69 -19.18
CA GLU A 112 9.89 -13.44 -18.40
C GLU A 112 8.87 -12.44 -18.99
N VAL A 113 8.72 -12.40 -20.32
CA VAL A 113 7.66 -11.58 -20.95
C VAL A 113 6.29 -12.15 -20.66
N GLY A 114 6.11 -13.46 -20.76
CA GLY A 114 4.85 -14.13 -20.50
C GLY A 114 4.43 -14.07 -19.04
N ASP A 115 5.35 -14.31 -18.12
CA ASP A 115 5.13 -14.24 -16.67
C ASP A 115 4.75 -12.82 -16.24
N TRP A 116 5.47 -11.82 -16.76
CA TRP A 116 5.12 -10.43 -16.54
C TRP A 116 3.76 -10.07 -17.18
N ALA A 117 3.48 -10.52 -18.40
CA ALA A 117 2.21 -10.25 -19.08
C ALA A 117 1.03 -10.84 -18.30
N ARG A 118 1.18 -12.06 -17.77
CA ARG A 118 0.21 -12.70 -16.87
C ARG A 118 0.03 -11.92 -15.57
N GLY A 119 1.12 -11.46 -14.94
CA GLY A 119 1.05 -10.61 -13.75
C GLY A 119 0.32 -9.29 -13.99
N MET A 120 0.24 -8.84 -15.25
CA MET A 120 -0.52 -7.67 -15.71
C MET A 120 -1.86 -8.05 -16.39
N GLY A 121 -2.33 -9.30 -16.22
CA GLY A 121 -3.56 -9.91 -16.78
C GLY A 121 -3.67 -9.98 -18.30
N LEU A 122 -2.61 -9.69 -19.04
CA LEU A 122 -2.57 -9.83 -20.49
C LEU A 122 -2.46 -11.31 -20.88
N GLU A 123 -3.49 -12.12 -20.60
CA GLU A 123 -3.40 -13.58 -20.67
C GLU A 123 -3.19 -14.07 -22.12
N THR A 124 -3.78 -13.40 -23.11
CA THR A 124 -3.57 -13.72 -24.53
C THR A 124 -2.11 -13.53 -24.91
N GLU A 125 -1.54 -12.37 -24.58
CA GLU A 125 -0.14 -12.04 -24.82
C GLU A 125 0.82 -12.90 -24.00
N ALA A 126 0.43 -13.29 -22.78
CA ALA A 126 1.19 -14.21 -21.95
C ALA A 126 1.28 -15.58 -22.61
N MET A 127 0.16 -16.13 -23.08
CA MET A 127 0.10 -17.40 -23.79
C MET A 127 0.94 -17.40 -25.08
N GLU A 128 0.91 -16.28 -25.82
CA GLU A 128 1.75 -16.08 -27.00
C GLU A 128 3.24 -16.07 -26.63
N ALA A 129 3.62 -15.34 -25.57
CA ALA A 129 5.01 -15.25 -25.12
C ALA A 129 5.55 -16.59 -24.59
N PHE A 130 4.75 -17.37 -23.84
CA PHE A 130 5.12 -18.73 -23.45
C PHE A 130 5.26 -19.66 -24.67
N GLY A 131 4.40 -19.49 -25.69
CA GLY A 131 4.53 -20.19 -26.95
C GLY A 131 5.83 -19.85 -27.69
N GLU A 132 6.24 -18.58 -27.71
CA GLU A 132 7.52 -18.17 -28.30
C GLU A 132 8.72 -18.72 -27.51
N ALA A 133 8.61 -18.86 -26.19
CA ALA A 133 9.63 -19.51 -25.37
C ALA A 133 9.78 -21.00 -25.75
N ILE A 134 8.67 -21.74 -25.89
CA ILE A 134 8.66 -23.15 -26.28
C ILE A 134 9.20 -23.36 -27.71
N LYS A 135 8.93 -22.43 -28.64
CA LYS A 135 9.52 -22.48 -29.99
C LYS A 135 11.05 -22.39 -29.98
N LEU A 136 11.63 -21.70 -28.99
CA LEU A 136 13.08 -21.54 -28.85
C LEU A 136 13.71 -22.67 -28.04
N ASP A 137 12.99 -23.20 -27.06
CA ASP A 137 13.37 -24.34 -26.22
C ASP A 137 12.14 -25.25 -25.99
N PRO A 138 12.00 -26.33 -26.80
CA PRO A 138 10.85 -27.23 -26.73
C PRO A 138 10.68 -27.98 -25.41
N ASP A 139 11.67 -27.99 -24.53
CA ASP A 139 11.60 -28.63 -23.21
C ASP A 139 11.55 -27.60 -22.06
N HIS A 140 11.29 -26.32 -22.37
CA HIS A 140 11.23 -25.23 -21.38
C HIS A 140 10.05 -25.40 -20.41
N GLU A 141 10.29 -26.18 -19.36
CA GLU A 141 9.33 -26.62 -18.36
C GLU A 141 8.47 -25.49 -17.77
N PRO A 142 9.02 -24.33 -17.37
CA PRO A 142 8.19 -23.23 -16.84
C PRO A 142 7.14 -22.72 -17.83
N SER A 143 7.43 -22.72 -19.13
CA SER A 143 6.50 -22.24 -20.17
C SER A 143 5.40 -23.24 -20.47
N HIS A 144 5.70 -24.54 -20.44
CA HIS A 144 4.69 -25.59 -20.56
C HIS A 144 3.74 -25.58 -19.37
N LEU A 145 4.29 -25.54 -18.15
CA LEU A 145 3.50 -25.41 -16.93
C LEU A 145 2.59 -24.18 -16.97
N ALA A 146 3.14 -23.04 -17.39
CA ALA A 146 2.43 -21.78 -17.54
C ALA A 146 1.27 -21.87 -18.56
N ARG A 147 1.35 -22.71 -19.59
CA ARG A 147 0.25 -22.93 -20.55
C ARG A 147 -0.76 -23.98 -20.10
N GLY A 148 -0.59 -24.53 -18.89
CA GLY A 148 -1.42 -25.62 -18.37
C GLY A 148 -1.05 -26.99 -18.94
N GLU A 149 0.09 -27.11 -19.62
CA GLU A 149 0.58 -28.35 -20.21
C GLU A 149 1.35 -29.16 -19.15
N ALA A 150 1.38 -30.49 -19.30
CA ALA A 150 2.09 -31.40 -18.40
C ALA A 150 2.70 -32.57 -19.19
N ARG A 151 3.68 -33.26 -18.62
CA ARG A 151 4.27 -34.46 -19.19
C ARG A 151 3.47 -35.69 -18.80
N PHE A 152 3.08 -36.44 -19.80
CA PHE A 152 2.47 -37.75 -19.66
C PHE A 152 3.30 -38.75 -20.48
N GLU A 153 3.81 -39.80 -19.84
CA GLU A 153 4.69 -40.80 -20.46
C GLU A 153 5.90 -40.19 -21.19
N GLY A 154 6.53 -39.17 -20.58
CA GLY A 154 7.72 -38.51 -21.11
C GLY A 154 7.45 -37.57 -22.30
N LYS A 155 6.20 -37.24 -22.60
CA LYS A 155 5.83 -36.27 -23.64
C LYS A 155 4.92 -35.18 -23.08
N TRP A 156 5.15 -33.94 -23.47
CA TRP A 156 4.25 -32.84 -23.17
C TRP A 156 2.91 -33.04 -23.89
N ILE A 157 1.83 -32.93 -23.12
CA ILE A 157 0.45 -32.98 -23.60
C ILE A 157 -0.24 -31.65 -23.30
N ASP A 158 -1.20 -31.28 -24.14
CA ASP A 158 -1.96 -30.05 -24.03
C ASP A 158 -2.88 -30.03 -22.80
N SER A 159 -3.24 -28.83 -22.36
CA SER A 159 -4.05 -28.63 -21.14
C SER A 159 -5.39 -29.37 -21.15
N GLY A 160 -6.07 -29.47 -22.30
CA GLY A 160 -7.35 -30.19 -22.39
C GLY A 160 -7.19 -31.69 -22.10
N ARG A 161 -6.10 -32.29 -22.60
CA ARG A 161 -5.76 -33.69 -22.29
C ARG A 161 -5.26 -33.89 -20.86
N VAL A 162 -4.61 -32.89 -20.27
CA VAL A 162 -4.23 -32.89 -18.85
C VAL A 162 -5.48 -32.91 -17.97
N ASP A 163 -6.46 -32.05 -18.25
CA ASP A 163 -7.72 -31.97 -17.51
C ASP A 163 -8.49 -33.31 -17.58
N ASP A 164 -8.53 -33.94 -18.77
CA ASP A 164 -9.12 -35.27 -18.97
C ASP A 164 -8.46 -36.38 -18.14
N LEU A 165 -7.14 -36.31 -17.94
CA LEU A 165 -6.39 -37.29 -17.15
C LEU A 165 -6.53 -37.04 -15.65
N ILE A 166 -6.56 -35.78 -15.23
CA ILE A 166 -6.85 -35.40 -13.85
C ILE A 166 -8.26 -35.85 -13.46
N ALA A 167 -9.25 -35.65 -14.34
CA ALA A 167 -10.62 -36.15 -14.14
C ALA A 167 -10.70 -37.70 -14.04
N LYS A 168 -9.70 -38.41 -14.58
CA LYS A 168 -9.56 -39.88 -14.50
C LYS A 168 -8.68 -40.34 -13.32
N GLY A 169 -8.38 -39.45 -12.37
CA GLY A 169 -7.66 -39.77 -11.14
C GLY A 169 -6.14 -39.69 -11.23
N TRP A 170 -5.59 -39.05 -12.26
CA TRP A 170 -4.16 -38.72 -12.31
C TRP A 170 -3.88 -37.46 -11.49
N VAL A 171 -2.72 -37.43 -10.83
CA VAL A 171 -2.30 -36.29 -9.99
C VAL A 171 -1.08 -35.64 -10.62
N ARG A 172 -1.07 -34.31 -10.63
CA ARG A 172 0.08 -33.53 -11.11
C ARG A 172 1.12 -33.39 -10.00
N ARG A 173 2.35 -33.83 -10.25
CA ARG A 173 3.53 -33.58 -9.40
C ARG A 173 4.57 -32.82 -10.21
N GLY A 174 4.63 -31.50 -10.04
CA GLY A 174 5.44 -30.63 -10.88
C GLY A 174 5.00 -30.69 -12.35
N ALA A 175 5.94 -30.99 -13.25
CA ALA A 175 5.66 -31.18 -14.68
C ALA A 175 5.01 -32.51 -15.02
N ASP A 176 5.10 -33.54 -14.18
CA ASP A 176 4.71 -34.90 -14.53
C ASP A 176 3.32 -35.28 -13.99
N LEU A 177 2.54 -35.99 -14.81
CA LEU A 177 1.30 -36.65 -14.40
C LEU A 177 1.59 -38.07 -13.93
N VAL A 178 1.23 -38.37 -12.68
CA VAL A 178 1.41 -39.70 -12.07
C VAL A 178 0.05 -40.33 -11.71
N PRO A 179 -0.08 -41.68 -11.73
CA PRO A 179 -1.32 -42.34 -11.32
C PRO A 179 -1.63 -42.01 -9.85
N GLY A 180 -2.86 -41.57 -9.56
CA GLY A 180 -3.32 -41.42 -8.18
C GLY A 180 -3.42 -42.80 -7.55
N THR A 181 -2.55 -43.13 -6.60
CA THR A 181 -2.61 -44.37 -5.83
C THR A 181 -3.88 -44.36 -4.98
N GLY A 182 -4.87 -45.19 -5.36
CA GLY A 182 -6.04 -45.44 -4.54
C GLY A 182 -5.69 -46.24 -3.29
N SER A 183 -5.93 -45.67 -2.10
CA SER A 183 -6.38 -46.31 -0.85
C SER A 183 -6.15 -45.34 0.32
N GLY A 184 -7.12 -44.46 0.54
CA GLY A 184 -7.32 -43.82 1.84
C GLY A 184 -8.58 -44.43 2.43
N GLU A 185 -8.43 -45.09 3.57
CA GLU A 185 -9.48 -45.77 4.32
C GLU A 185 -10.70 -44.86 4.52
N VAL A 186 -11.88 -45.39 4.24
CA VAL A 186 -13.14 -44.84 4.75
C VAL A 186 -13.15 -45.12 6.25
N LEU A 187 -12.69 -44.15 7.03
CA LEU A 187 -13.02 -44.08 8.46
C LEU A 187 -14.54 -43.83 8.55
N PRO A 188 -15.28 -44.61 9.36
CA PRO A 188 -16.72 -44.43 9.48
C PRO A 188 -17.04 -43.06 10.11
N GLU A 189 -18.11 -42.43 9.61
CA GLU A 189 -18.67 -41.21 10.17
C GLU A 189 -18.87 -41.38 11.69
N PRO A 190 -18.42 -40.43 12.54
CA PRO A 190 -18.82 -40.44 13.93
C PRO A 190 -20.30 -40.07 14.01
N ASP A 191 -21.09 -40.96 14.62
CA ASP A 191 -22.46 -40.68 15.06
C ASP A 191 -22.45 -39.37 15.86
N VAL A 192 -23.15 -38.36 15.33
CA VAL A 192 -23.38 -37.10 16.05
C VAL A 192 -24.40 -37.39 17.13
N GLU A 193 -23.91 -37.74 18.31
CA GLU A 193 -24.71 -37.77 19.53
C GLU A 193 -25.14 -36.32 19.84
N ALA A 194 -26.44 -36.11 19.97
CA ALA A 194 -27.01 -34.81 20.29
C ALA A 194 -26.40 -34.27 21.60
N PRO A 195 -26.03 -32.98 21.67
CA PRO A 195 -25.36 -32.44 22.84
C PRO A 195 -26.27 -32.55 24.08
N GLU A 196 -25.78 -33.23 25.11
CA GLU A 196 -26.37 -33.19 26.44
C GLU A 196 -26.42 -31.74 26.97
N PRO A 197 -27.44 -31.39 27.79
CA PRO A 197 -27.54 -30.06 28.37
C PRO A 197 -26.30 -29.76 29.22
N ARG A 198 -25.59 -28.69 28.85
CA ARG A 198 -24.45 -28.14 29.59
C ARG A 198 -24.77 -28.08 31.08
N ARG A 199 -23.92 -28.72 31.89
CA ARG A 199 -23.84 -28.48 33.33
C ARG A 199 -23.60 -26.99 33.56
N GLU A 200 -24.36 -26.42 34.48
CA GLU A 200 -24.23 -25.07 34.99
C GLU A 200 -22.82 -24.84 35.54
N GLY A 201 -21.90 -24.47 34.67
CA GLY A 201 -20.71 -23.71 35.05
C GLY A 201 -21.19 -22.30 35.36
N THR A 202 -20.89 -21.85 36.58
CA THR A 202 -21.21 -20.52 37.10
C THR A 202 -21.04 -19.43 36.04
N SER A 203 -22.17 -18.91 35.58
CA SER A 203 -22.29 -17.64 34.87
C SER A 203 -21.66 -16.55 35.73
N LEU A 204 -20.38 -16.27 35.50
CA LEU A 204 -19.83 -14.96 35.84
C LEU A 204 -20.23 -14.04 34.69
N GLU A 205 -21.10 -13.09 35.00
CA GLU A 205 -21.65 -12.14 34.04
C GLU A 205 -20.54 -11.45 33.23
N PRO A 206 -20.78 -11.14 31.93
CA PRO A 206 -19.83 -10.38 31.14
C PRO A 206 -19.58 -9.04 31.83
N ARG A 207 -18.33 -8.73 32.17
CA ARG A 207 -17.92 -7.40 32.66
C ARG A 207 -17.97 -6.34 31.55
N ALA A 208 -18.85 -6.47 30.57
CA ALA A 208 -19.23 -5.35 29.74
C ALA A 208 -19.84 -4.31 30.68
N ARG A 209 -19.17 -3.17 30.85
CA ARG A 209 -19.70 -2.04 31.63
C ARG A 209 -21.12 -1.74 31.15
N VAL A 210 -22.12 -2.14 31.91
CA VAL A 210 -23.53 -1.91 31.59
C VAL A 210 -23.73 -0.40 31.63
N LEU A 211 -23.75 0.21 30.45
CA LEU A 211 -23.97 1.64 30.31
C LEU A 211 -25.35 1.97 30.88
N SER A 212 -25.44 3.00 31.72
CA SER A 212 -26.73 3.52 32.16
C SER A 212 -27.60 3.91 30.95
N PRO A 213 -28.94 3.94 31.07
CA PRO A 213 -29.81 4.40 29.99
C PRO A 213 -29.43 5.79 29.45
N GLU A 214 -28.92 6.67 30.30
CA GLU A 214 -28.41 8.00 29.89
C GLU A 214 -27.10 7.92 29.10
N GLU A 215 -26.15 7.07 29.52
CA GLU A 215 -24.91 6.81 28.79
C GLU A 215 -25.18 6.11 27.45
N MET A 216 -26.11 5.14 27.41
CA MET A 216 -26.57 4.51 26.16
C MET A 216 -27.21 5.53 25.22
N ALA A 217 -28.10 6.38 25.72
CA ALA A 217 -28.72 7.43 24.90
C ALA A 217 -27.70 8.45 24.38
N ARG A 218 -26.69 8.80 25.19
CA ARG A 218 -25.57 9.66 24.77
C ARG A 218 -24.74 8.97 23.70
N ARG A 219 -24.37 7.71 23.89
CA ARG A 219 -23.62 6.88 22.93
C ARG A 219 -24.37 6.78 21.61
N ASN A 220 -25.67 6.49 21.62
CA ASN A 220 -26.48 6.40 20.39
C ASN A 220 -26.55 7.73 19.63
N ARG A 221 -26.66 8.88 20.33
CA ARG A 221 -26.58 10.21 19.70
C ARG A 221 -25.20 10.48 19.09
N ASP A 222 -24.13 10.07 19.77
CA ASP A 222 -22.76 10.21 19.28
C ASP A 222 -22.50 9.32 18.05
N LEU A 223 -22.99 8.08 18.06
CA LEU A 223 -22.93 7.13 16.94
C LEU A 223 -23.69 7.67 15.71
N GLU A 224 -24.91 8.16 15.89
CA GLU A 224 -25.69 8.73 14.78
C GLU A 224 -25.04 10.00 14.20
N ARG A 225 -24.42 10.82 15.04
CA ARG A 225 -23.63 11.97 14.56
C ARG A 225 -22.45 11.50 13.72
N ARG A 226 -21.70 10.51 14.18
CA ARG A 226 -20.54 9.93 13.45
C ARG A 226 -20.95 9.30 12.12
N ARG A 227 -22.09 8.59 12.08
CA ARG A 227 -22.68 8.05 10.85
C ARG A 227 -22.93 9.14 9.81
N LYS A 228 -23.63 10.20 10.21
CA LYS A 228 -23.91 11.37 9.35
C LYS A 228 -22.65 12.11 8.91
N ASP A 229 -21.67 12.23 9.80
CA ASP A 229 -20.38 12.85 9.46
C ASP A 229 -19.61 12.01 8.42
N ARG A 230 -19.63 10.67 8.50
CA ARG A 230 -19.06 9.77 7.48
C ARG A 230 -19.78 9.89 6.14
N GLU A 231 -21.11 9.78 6.11
CA GLU A 231 -21.88 9.93 4.87
C GLU A 231 -21.60 11.27 4.18
N LYS A 232 -21.49 12.34 4.98
CA LYS A 232 -21.13 13.67 4.48
C LYS A 232 -19.70 13.72 3.96
N PHE A 233 -18.76 13.09 4.65
CA PHE A 233 -17.36 12.99 4.22
C PHE A 233 -17.23 12.22 2.91
N GLU A 234 -17.83 11.04 2.80
CA GLU A 234 -17.80 10.21 1.60
C GLU A 234 -18.47 10.92 0.42
N ARG A 235 -19.64 11.55 0.62
CA ARG A 235 -20.29 12.34 -0.43
C ARG A 235 -19.40 13.49 -0.92
N LYS A 236 -18.70 14.16 -0.01
CA LYS A 236 -17.78 15.25 -0.35
C LYS A 236 -16.57 14.72 -1.12
N LYS A 237 -15.96 13.63 -0.67
CA LYS A 237 -14.86 12.96 -1.37
C LYS A 237 -15.30 12.51 -2.76
N ARG A 238 -16.46 11.87 -2.88
CA ARG A 238 -17.05 11.48 -4.16
C ARG A 238 -17.09 12.66 -5.13
N LYS A 239 -17.59 13.82 -4.69
CA LYS A 239 -17.60 15.05 -5.50
C LYS A 239 -16.19 15.53 -5.90
N GLU A 240 -15.19 15.37 -5.03
CA GLU A 240 -13.79 15.70 -5.34
C GLU A 240 -13.23 14.82 -6.47
N PHE A 241 -13.57 13.52 -6.50
CA PHE A 241 -13.15 12.57 -7.53
C PHE A 241 -14.01 12.64 -8.81
N GLU A 242 -15.32 12.92 -8.71
CA GLU A 242 -16.19 13.19 -9.87
C GLU A 242 -15.69 14.41 -10.66
N GLY A 243 -15.34 15.46 -9.92
CA GLY A 243 -14.77 16.68 -10.48
C GLY A 243 -15.65 17.32 -11.56
N VAL A 244 -15.00 17.88 -12.56
CA VAL A 244 -15.60 18.43 -13.78
C VAL A 244 -14.82 17.92 -15.00
N PRO A 245 -15.40 17.97 -16.21
CA PRO A 245 -14.64 17.67 -17.43
C PRO A 245 -13.37 18.51 -17.53
N TRP A 246 -12.29 17.96 -18.09
CA TRP A 246 -11.02 18.68 -18.20
C TRP A 246 -11.15 19.97 -19.01
N SER A 247 -12.01 19.99 -20.03
CA SER A 247 -12.40 21.20 -20.77
C SER A 247 -12.92 22.34 -19.89
N SER A 248 -13.56 22.01 -18.76
CA SER A 248 -14.18 22.93 -17.79
C SER A 248 -13.39 23.06 -16.49
N ARG A 249 -12.15 22.56 -16.46
CA ARG A 249 -11.27 22.58 -15.29
C ARG A 249 -11.09 23.97 -14.68
N HIS A 250 -10.82 24.00 -13.38
CA HIS A 250 -10.49 25.22 -12.68
C HIS A 250 -9.06 25.66 -13.03
N VAL A 251 -8.94 26.93 -13.43
CA VAL A 251 -7.66 27.57 -13.72
C VAL A 251 -7.41 28.69 -12.71
N ILE A 252 -6.44 28.52 -11.83
CA ILE A 252 -6.09 29.49 -10.79
C ILE A 252 -4.69 30.02 -11.08
N LYS A 253 -4.57 31.35 -11.17
CA LYS A 253 -3.28 32.03 -11.31
C LYS A 253 -2.83 32.53 -9.95
N SER A 254 -1.59 32.24 -9.58
CA SER A 254 -0.92 32.76 -8.39
C SER A 254 0.39 33.45 -8.78
N THR A 255 1.17 33.89 -7.79
CA THR A 255 2.39 34.66 -8.01
C THR A 255 3.45 33.87 -8.79
N ASN A 256 3.65 32.60 -8.41
CA ASN A 256 4.70 31.75 -8.97
C ASN A 256 4.15 30.63 -9.86
N TYR A 257 2.83 30.41 -9.88
CA TYR A 257 2.22 29.25 -10.51
C TYR A 257 0.94 29.59 -11.28
N ARG A 258 0.63 28.72 -12.24
CA ARG A 258 -0.73 28.52 -12.75
C ARG A 258 -1.17 27.10 -12.38
N ILE A 259 -2.29 26.96 -11.69
CA ILE A 259 -2.86 25.65 -11.35
C ILE A 259 -4.02 25.35 -12.30
N GLU A 260 -4.00 24.18 -12.90
CA GLU A 260 -5.09 23.64 -13.70
C GLU A 260 -5.55 22.33 -13.06
N CYS A 261 -6.76 22.31 -12.53
CA CYS A 261 -7.29 21.15 -11.82
C CYS A 261 -8.78 20.97 -12.09
N ASN A 262 -9.18 19.75 -12.41
CA ASN A 262 -10.58 19.41 -12.69
C ASN A 262 -11.24 18.61 -11.56
N SER A 263 -10.65 18.56 -10.38
CA SER A 263 -11.37 18.29 -9.13
C SER A 263 -12.22 19.53 -8.75
N THR A 264 -12.72 19.61 -7.52
CA THR A 264 -13.45 20.78 -7.03
C THR A 264 -12.56 22.04 -6.94
N TYR A 265 -13.19 23.22 -6.96
CA TYR A 265 -12.47 24.50 -6.87
C TYR A 265 -11.69 24.64 -5.55
N GLU A 266 -12.23 24.14 -4.45
CA GLU A 266 -11.59 24.12 -3.13
C GLU A 266 -10.32 23.28 -3.14
N VAL A 267 -10.36 22.12 -3.80
CA VAL A 267 -9.19 21.27 -4.02
C VAL A 267 -8.14 21.99 -4.88
N ALA A 268 -8.54 22.60 -5.99
CA ALA A 268 -7.64 23.37 -6.85
C ALA A 268 -6.95 24.53 -6.10
N ARG A 269 -7.68 25.25 -5.24
CA ARG A 269 -7.12 26.31 -4.38
C ARG A 269 -6.14 25.78 -3.35
N THR A 270 -6.40 24.59 -2.81
CA THR A 270 -5.50 23.94 -1.85
C THR A 270 -4.14 23.66 -2.50
N TYR A 271 -4.13 23.12 -3.71
CA TYR A 271 -2.89 22.86 -4.43
C TYR A 271 -2.14 24.12 -4.83
N GLN A 272 -2.86 25.17 -5.24
CA GLN A 272 -2.25 26.49 -5.44
C GLN A 272 -1.50 26.96 -4.20
N TRP A 273 -2.09 26.77 -3.03
CA TRP A 273 -1.49 27.18 -1.79
C TRP A 273 -0.28 26.33 -1.41
N ILE A 274 -0.36 25.00 -1.59
CA ILE A 274 0.76 24.05 -1.38
C ILE A 274 1.99 24.47 -2.20
N MET A 275 1.80 24.70 -3.50
CA MET A 275 2.90 25.05 -4.41
C MET A 275 3.55 26.39 -4.04
N GLU A 276 2.75 27.39 -3.66
CA GLU A 276 3.28 28.67 -3.18
C GLU A 276 4.03 28.53 -1.85
N ALA A 277 3.51 27.75 -0.90
CA ALA A 277 4.16 27.50 0.38
C ALA A 277 5.48 26.75 0.21
N LEU A 278 5.55 25.79 -0.72
CA LEU A 278 6.77 25.08 -1.08
C LEU A 278 7.80 26.03 -1.68
N ASN A 279 7.42 26.81 -2.69
CA ASN A 279 8.32 27.75 -3.33
C ASN A 279 8.88 28.79 -2.33
N LEU A 280 8.02 29.29 -1.43
CA LEU A 280 8.44 30.22 -0.36
C LEU A 280 9.44 29.55 0.58
N THR A 281 9.19 28.31 0.98
CA THR A 281 10.07 27.55 1.89
C THR A 281 11.42 27.27 1.26
N LEU A 282 11.43 26.74 0.03
CA LEU A 282 12.66 26.44 -0.71
C LEU A 282 13.46 27.71 -1.03
N SER A 283 12.81 28.80 -1.47
CA SER A 283 13.49 30.09 -1.70
C SER A 283 13.99 30.73 -0.38
N GLY A 284 13.34 30.40 0.73
CA GLY A 284 13.77 30.76 2.07
C GLY A 284 15.11 30.13 2.45
N ILE A 285 15.27 28.85 2.13
CA ILE A 285 16.46 28.02 2.44
C ILE A 285 17.57 28.28 1.42
N PHE A 286 17.25 28.19 0.13
CA PHE A 286 18.18 28.33 -0.98
C PHE A 286 18.07 29.74 -1.55
N LYS A 287 19.05 30.60 -1.25
CA LYS A 287 19.09 32.02 -1.71
C LYS A 287 19.51 32.18 -3.18
N ASP A 288 19.35 31.13 -3.98
CA ASP A 288 19.70 31.13 -5.39
C ASP A 288 18.68 31.93 -6.22
N ARG A 289 19.18 32.69 -7.20
CA ARG A 289 18.32 33.42 -8.13
C ARG A 289 17.68 32.45 -9.12
N SER A 290 16.41 32.68 -9.43
CA SER A 290 15.73 31.99 -10.52
C SER A 290 16.44 32.25 -11.85
N LEU A 291 16.79 31.18 -12.57
CA LEU A 291 17.39 31.24 -13.91
C LEU A 291 16.34 31.21 -15.03
N ARG A 292 15.08 30.95 -14.68
CA ARG A 292 13.95 30.89 -15.61
C ARG A 292 12.87 31.89 -15.22
N SER A 293 12.30 32.59 -16.19
CA SER A 293 11.23 33.58 -15.98
C SER A 293 9.82 33.02 -16.19
N GLN A 294 9.70 31.83 -16.80
CA GLN A 294 8.40 31.21 -17.06
C GLN A 294 7.62 30.93 -15.77
N ILE A 295 6.31 31.17 -15.82
CA ILE A 295 5.38 30.77 -14.76
C ILE A 295 4.94 29.34 -15.09
N PRO A 296 5.41 28.32 -14.36
CA PRO A 296 5.05 26.94 -14.62
C PRO A 296 3.56 26.68 -14.38
N THR A 297 3.02 25.73 -15.14
CA THR A 297 1.69 25.21 -14.91
C THR A 297 1.75 23.90 -14.13
N VAL A 298 0.90 23.76 -13.12
CA VAL A 298 0.71 22.53 -12.35
C VAL A 298 -0.62 21.93 -12.77
N PHE A 299 -0.58 20.77 -13.41
CA PHE A 299 -1.73 20.03 -13.90
C PHE A 299 -2.10 18.94 -12.90
N ILE A 300 -3.36 18.97 -12.44
CA ILE A 300 -3.82 18.05 -11.40
C ILE A 300 -5.15 17.45 -11.84
N TYR A 301 -5.10 16.20 -12.29
CA TYR A 301 -6.28 15.47 -12.75
C TYR A 301 -7.14 15.01 -11.56
N ARG A 302 -8.42 14.73 -11.80
CA ARG A 302 -9.37 14.46 -10.72
C ARG A 302 -9.11 13.14 -9.99
N ASN A 303 -8.46 12.19 -10.66
CA ASN A 303 -8.09 10.88 -10.14
C ASN A 303 -6.88 10.30 -10.90
N HIS A 304 -6.39 9.14 -10.45
CA HIS A 304 -5.23 8.47 -11.01
C HIS A 304 -5.46 8.03 -12.47
N ASP A 305 -6.64 7.48 -12.78
CA ASP A 305 -6.94 6.96 -14.12
C ASP A 305 -6.95 8.03 -15.19
N GLU A 306 -7.54 9.19 -14.91
CA GLU A 306 -7.51 10.32 -15.85
C GLU A 306 -6.09 10.86 -16.02
N PHE A 307 -5.29 10.92 -14.95
CA PHE A 307 -3.87 11.29 -15.06
C PHE A 307 -3.11 10.33 -15.96
N MET A 308 -3.28 9.03 -15.74
CA MET A 308 -2.66 7.97 -16.50
C MET A 308 -3.02 8.06 -17.99
N LEU A 309 -4.31 8.22 -18.28
CA LEU A 309 -4.81 8.29 -19.64
C LEU A 309 -4.40 9.58 -20.37
N LYS A 310 -4.42 10.73 -19.68
CA LYS A 310 -4.05 12.02 -20.28
C LYS A 310 -2.53 12.21 -20.44
N THR A 311 -1.72 11.53 -19.62
CA THR A 311 -0.26 11.68 -19.65
C THR A 311 0.47 10.51 -20.29
N GLY A 312 -0.15 9.33 -20.36
CA GLY A 312 0.46 8.09 -20.86
C GLY A 312 1.58 7.55 -19.96
N MET A 313 1.58 7.92 -18.67
CA MET A 313 2.52 7.40 -17.67
C MET A 313 2.16 5.97 -17.24
N ASN A 314 3.00 5.36 -16.39
CA ASN A 314 2.78 4.01 -15.84
C ASN A 314 2.09 4.08 -14.47
N PRO A 315 1.34 3.04 -14.03
CA PRO A 315 0.54 3.10 -12.79
C PRO A 315 1.36 3.34 -11.51
N GLY A 316 2.67 3.07 -11.54
CA GLY A 316 3.58 3.34 -10.43
C GLY A 316 4.06 4.80 -10.31
N VAL A 317 3.47 5.73 -11.06
CA VAL A 317 3.89 7.14 -11.11
C VAL A 317 2.83 8.04 -10.46
N GLY A 318 3.14 8.61 -9.31
CA GLY A 318 2.24 9.54 -8.60
C GLY A 318 2.12 10.91 -9.30
N GLY A 319 3.19 11.32 -9.98
CA GLY A 319 3.31 12.58 -10.67
C GLY A 319 4.67 12.69 -11.36
N PHE A 320 4.87 13.75 -12.14
CA PHE A 320 6.18 14.03 -12.73
C PHE A 320 6.39 15.51 -13.02
N TYR A 321 7.64 15.91 -12.92
CA TYR A 321 8.17 17.19 -13.38
C TYR A 321 8.71 17.10 -14.82
N GLN A 322 8.36 18.08 -15.64
CA GLN A 322 8.85 18.20 -17.02
C GLN A 322 9.90 19.33 -17.15
N PRO A 323 11.19 19.03 -17.33
CA PRO A 323 12.26 20.04 -17.31
C PRO A 323 12.19 21.12 -18.41
N SER A 324 11.65 20.79 -19.59
CA SER A 324 11.54 21.72 -20.72
C SER A 324 10.53 22.83 -20.44
N SER A 325 9.33 22.46 -19.99
CA SER A 325 8.20 23.36 -19.72
C SER A 325 8.15 23.88 -18.29
N GLN A 326 8.95 23.31 -17.37
CA GLN A 326 8.88 23.52 -15.92
C GLN A 326 7.55 23.06 -15.29
N ASN A 327 6.70 22.40 -16.06
CA ASN A 327 5.39 22.01 -15.58
C ASN A 327 5.49 20.81 -14.63
N VAL A 328 4.53 20.72 -13.74
CA VAL A 328 4.36 19.59 -12.82
C VAL A 328 3.00 18.96 -13.13
N TYR A 329 2.96 17.64 -13.15
CA TYR A 329 1.76 16.86 -13.42
C TYR A 329 1.52 15.90 -12.25
N GLY A 330 0.27 15.72 -11.85
CA GLY A 330 -0.15 14.76 -10.83
C GLY A 330 -1.67 14.61 -10.80
N TYR A 331 -2.21 13.97 -9.77
CA TYR A 331 -3.66 13.77 -9.62
C TYR A 331 -4.13 13.97 -8.18
N HIS A 332 -5.42 14.21 -8.00
CA HIS A 332 -6.07 14.24 -6.69
C HIS A 332 -6.31 12.81 -6.18
N GLY A 333 -5.69 12.46 -5.05
CA GLY A 333 -5.84 11.15 -4.42
C GLY A 333 -4.67 10.75 -3.52
N THR A 334 -4.61 9.45 -3.23
CA THR A 334 -3.52 8.78 -2.51
C THR A 334 -2.53 8.16 -3.51
N PHE A 335 -1.29 7.96 -3.08
CA PHE A 335 -0.22 7.31 -3.85
C PHE A 335 0.64 6.46 -2.91
N GLY A 336 0.72 5.15 -3.18
CA GLY A 336 1.34 4.21 -2.23
C GLY A 336 0.53 4.08 -0.93
N LEU A 337 1.19 3.66 0.15
CA LEU A 337 0.53 3.43 1.44
C LEU A 337 0.18 4.74 2.15
N THR A 338 1.14 5.68 2.20
CA THR A 338 1.04 6.90 2.99
C THR A 338 1.10 8.20 2.16
N GLY A 339 1.41 8.10 0.87
CA GLY A 339 1.57 9.26 0.00
C GLY A 339 0.23 9.89 -0.39
N THR A 340 0.24 11.22 -0.54
CA THR A 340 -0.92 12.01 -0.94
C THR A 340 -0.55 12.90 -2.12
N THR A 341 -1.53 13.52 -2.78
CA THR A 341 -1.23 14.56 -3.78
C THR A 341 -0.33 15.66 -3.21
N TYR A 342 -0.41 15.96 -1.91
CA TYR A 342 0.53 16.90 -1.29
C TYR A 342 1.98 16.42 -1.40
N THR A 343 2.27 15.18 -0.99
CA THR A 343 3.66 14.67 -0.99
C THR A 343 4.20 14.59 -2.40
N VAL A 344 3.39 14.14 -3.36
CA VAL A 344 3.73 14.12 -4.78
C VAL A 344 4.04 15.53 -5.30
N LEU A 345 3.16 16.51 -5.05
CA LEU A 345 3.38 17.88 -5.50
C LEU A 345 4.59 18.54 -4.83
N ALA A 346 4.86 18.19 -3.57
CA ALA A 346 6.05 18.68 -2.86
C ALA A 346 7.34 18.06 -3.40
N HIS A 347 7.32 16.76 -3.74
CA HIS A 347 8.42 16.05 -4.39
C HIS A 347 8.71 16.62 -5.79
N GLU A 348 7.71 16.63 -6.67
CA GLU A 348 7.86 17.14 -8.03
C GLU A 348 8.08 18.66 -8.08
N GLY A 349 7.50 19.40 -7.14
CA GLY A 349 7.74 20.82 -6.95
C GLY A 349 9.19 21.11 -6.51
N THR A 350 9.83 20.19 -5.80
CA THR A 350 11.25 20.30 -5.47
C THR A 350 12.12 20.10 -6.72
N HIS A 351 11.78 19.13 -7.59
CA HIS A 351 12.44 19.00 -8.90
C HIS A 351 12.27 20.24 -9.77
N GLN A 352 11.09 20.84 -9.74
CA GLN A 352 10.84 22.10 -10.42
C GLN A 352 11.71 23.24 -9.87
N PHE A 353 11.77 23.38 -8.54
CA PHE A 353 12.65 24.36 -7.90
C PHE A 353 14.11 24.16 -8.33
N GLN A 354 14.61 22.92 -8.27
CA GLN A 354 15.95 22.54 -8.72
C GLN A 354 16.17 22.95 -10.18
N GLY A 355 15.27 22.60 -11.10
CA GLY A 355 15.40 22.96 -12.52
C GLY A 355 15.28 24.46 -12.82
N ARG A 356 14.73 25.24 -11.87
CA ARG A 356 14.64 26.71 -11.93
C ARG A 356 15.90 27.41 -11.43
N VAL A 357 16.60 26.87 -10.42
CA VAL A 357 17.77 27.52 -9.81
C VAL A 357 19.11 26.92 -10.25
N LEU A 358 19.12 25.69 -10.74
CA LEU A 358 20.35 25.01 -11.18
C LEU A 358 20.62 25.29 -12.67
N PRO A 359 21.83 25.77 -13.03
CA PRO A 359 22.19 26.01 -14.43
C PRO A 359 22.14 24.74 -15.28
N ARG A 360 22.59 23.61 -14.71
CA ARG A 360 22.56 22.28 -15.33
C ARG A 360 22.27 21.24 -14.25
N MET A 361 21.01 20.82 -14.14
CA MET A 361 20.59 19.82 -13.15
C MET A 361 21.35 18.49 -13.30
N ALA A 362 21.72 18.11 -14.53
CA ALA A 362 22.51 16.90 -14.82
C ALA A 362 23.95 16.93 -14.29
N ASN A 363 24.44 18.07 -13.79
CA ASN A 363 25.72 18.13 -13.07
C ASN A 363 25.67 17.41 -11.72
N PHE A 364 24.48 17.23 -11.17
CA PHE A 364 24.27 16.65 -9.85
C PHE A 364 23.90 15.17 -9.97
N PRO A 365 24.40 14.31 -9.07
CA PRO A 365 24.02 12.90 -9.04
C PRO A 365 22.60 12.72 -8.50
N ASN A 366 22.00 11.57 -8.81
CA ASN A 366 20.60 11.28 -8.46
C ASN A 366 20.36 11.31 -6.95
N TRP A 367 21.31 10.85 -6.13
CA TRP A 367 21.11 10.85 -4.66
C TRP A 367 20.80 12.25 -4.11
N LEU A 368 21.42 13.30 -4.66
CA LEU A 368 21.18 14.65 -4.19
C LEU A 368 19.86 15.18 -4.74
N ILE A 369 19.60 14.94 -6.02
CA ILE A 369 18.38 15.42 -6.71
C ILE A 369 17.14 14.78 -6.11
N GLU A 370 17.10 13.44 -6.04
CA GLU A 370 16.01 12.66 -5.47
C GLU A 370 15.99 12.79 -3.95
N GLY A 371 17.15 12.73 -3.25
CA GLY A 371 17.19 12.86 -1.79
C GLY A 371 16.66 14.20 -1.29
N MET A 372 16.89 15.30 -2.02
CA MET A 372 16.25 16.58 -1.72
C MET A 372 14.75 16.54 -1.97
N ALA A 373 14.31 15.92 -3.08
CA ALA A 373 12.90 15.81 -3.40
C ALA A 373 12.14 14.97 -2.37
N VAL A 374 12.73 13.88 -1.88
CA VAL A 374 12.17 13.09 -0.79
C VAL A 374 12.21 13.87 0.53
N TYR A 375 13.29 14.59 0.85
CA TYR A 375 13.37 15.38 2.10
C TYR A 375 12.37 16.53 2.16
N PHE A 376 12.18 17.27 1.07
CA PHE A 376 11.24 18.39 0.97
C PHE A 376 9.83 17.99 0.51
N GLY A 377 9.68 16.75 0.02
CA GLY A 377 8.43 16.11 -0.37
C GLY A 377 7.94 15.20 0.74
N ASP A 378 8.25 13.90 0.64
CA ASP A 378 7.85 12.84 1.58
C ASP A 378 8.21 13.15 3.05
N GLY A 379 9.37 13.77 3.30
CA GLY A 379 9.87 14.20 4.61
C GLY A 379 9.35 15.57 5.05
N SER A 380 8.18 15.95 4.58
CA SER A 380 7.55 17.23 4.90
C SER A 380 6.05 17.09 5.13
N LYS A 381 5.49 18.04 5.87
CA LYS A 381 4.05 18.23 5.94
C LYS A 381 3.70 19.70 5.89
N LEU A 382 2.47 19.96 5.53
CA LEU A 382 1.94 21.31 5.56
C LEU A 382 1.42 21.62 6.97
N ASP A 383 1.93 22.68 7.59
CA ASP A 383 1.34 23.27 8.79
C ASP A 383 0.28 24.28 8.35
N TYR A 384 -0.98 23.88 8.52
CA TYR A 384 -2.15 24.63 8.08
C TYR A 384 -2.44 25.83 8.97
N ARG A 385 -2.06 25.77 10.25
CA ARG A 385 -2.23 26.88 11.18
C ARG A 385 -1.22 27.98 10.85
N LYS A 386 0.03 27.61 10.58
CA LYS A 386 1.12 28.56 10.29
C LYS A 386 1.25 28.91 8.82
N ARG A 387 0.51 28.21 7.96
CA ARG A 387 0.57 28.28 6.51
C ARG A 387 1.98 28.10 5.94
N LYS A 388 2.72 27.10 6.43
CA LYS A 388 4.11 26.83 6.05
C LYS A 388 4.34 25.33 5.89
N ILE A 389 5.30 24.97 5.04
CA ILE A 389 5.78 23.59 5.02
C ILE A 389 6.76 23.41 6.17
N VAL A 390 6.54 22.34 6.94
CA VAL A 390 7.44 21.83 7.97
C VAL A 390 8.21 20.69 7.34
N THR A 391 9.54 20.76 7.40
CA THR A 391 10.45 19.80 6.76
C THR A 391 11.26 19.04 7.80
N GLY A 392 11.89 17.94 7.38
CA GLY A 392 12.70 17.10 8.26
C GLY A 392 11.89 16.06 9.03
N LEU A 393 10.64 15.84 8.62
CA LEU A 393 9.85 14.70 9.08
C LEU A 393 10.45 13.40 8.55
N ILE A 394 10.12 12.32 9.22
CA ILE A 394 10.62 11.00 8.91
C ILE A 394 9.53 10.21 8.16
N PRO A 395 9.65 10.06 6.82
CA PRO A 395 8.73 9.24 6.05
C PRO A 395 8.85 7.77 6.45
N ARG A 396 7.78 7.27 7.07
CA ARG A 396 7.68 5.95 7.69
C ARG A 396 8.15 4.82 6.77
N ASP A 397 7.55 4.71 5.59
CA ASP A 397 7.84 3.64 4.61
C ASP A 397 9.32 3.64 4.17
N ARG A 398 9.91 4.83 4.05
CA ARG A 398 11.32 4.98 3.65
C ARG A 398 12.26 4.61 4.79
N LEU A 399 11.93 4.99 6.02
CA LEU A 399 12.72 4.66 7.20
C LEU A 399 12.79 3.15 7.39
N PHE A 400 11.65 2.47 7.41
CA PHE A 400 11.62 1.02 7.61
C PHE A 400 12.39 0.29 6.50
N HIS A 401 12.19 0.69 5.25
CA HIS A 401 12.91 0.10 4.13
C HIS A 401 14.43 0.28 4.24
N ILE A 402 14.93 1.47 4.62
CA ILE A 402 16.40 1.65 4.76
C ILE A 402 16.96 0.94 5.99
N GLN A 403 16.22 0.90 7.11
CA GLN A 403 16.64 0.19 8.30
C GLN A 403 16.73 -1.33 8.05
N GLU A 404 15.74 -1.90 7.38
CA GLU A 404 15.76 -3.30 6.93
C GLU A 404 17.00 -3.57 6.06
N LYS A 405 17.22 -2.76 5.02
CA LYS A 405 18.41 -2.88 4.16
C LYS A 405 19.73 -2.79 4.94
N MET A 406 19.81 -1.95 5.96
CA MET A 406 21.02 -1.82 6.79
C MET A 406 21.22 -3.04 7.68
N ARG A 407 20.16 -3.58 8.29
CA ARG A 407 20.23 -4.81 9.10
C ARG A 407 20.63 -6.03 8.26
N GLU A 408 20.18 -6.08 7.01
CA GLU A 408 20.55 -7.13 6.06
C GLU A 408 21.88 -6.88 5.32
N GLU A 409 22.57 -5.77 5.61
CA GLU A 409 23.79 -5.33 4.89
C GLU A 409 23.61 -5.17 3.36
N LYS A 410 22.38 -4.92 2.90
CA LYS A 410 22.01 -4.70 1.48
C LYS A 410 21.85 -3.22 1.12
N HIS A 411 22.10 -2.28 2.03
CA HIS A 411 22.05 -0.84 1.73
C HIS A 411 23.16 -0.44 0.75
N THR A 412 22.97 0.68 0.04
CA THR A 412 23.98 1.16 -0.90
C THR A 412 25.12 1.81 -0.12
N PRO A 413 26.38 1.37 -0.26
CA PRO A 413 27.48 2.03 0.44
C PRO A 413 27.60 3.51 0.05
N LEU A 414 27.84 4.39 1.01
CA LEU A 414 27.92 5.84 0.77
C LEU A 414 29.07 6.18 -0.19
N ALA A 415 30.13 5.37 -0.17
CA ALA A 415 31.23 5.49 -1.10
C ALA A 415 30.82 5.26 -2.57
N LYS A 416 29.69 4.61 -2.86
CA LYS A 416 29.22 4.26 -4.22
C LYS A 416 27.94 5.00 -4.62
N LEU A 417 27.06 5.32 -3.68
CA LEU A 417 25.78 5.98 -3.92
C LEU A 417 25.89 7.22 -4.85
N PRO A 418 26.88 8.13 -4.69
CA PRO A 418 27.02 9.30 -5.57
C PRO A 418 27.50 9.00 -6.99
N GLY A 419 27.98 7.79 -7.25
CA GLY A 419 28.42 7.31 -8.56
C GLY A 419 27.36 6.53 -9.33
N LEU A 420 26.20 6.24 -8.74
CA LEU A 420 25.17 5.43 -9.38
C LEU A 420 24.58 6.12 -10.61
N ALA A 421 24.64 5.42 -11.75
CA ALA A 421 24.03 5.87 -12.99
C ALA A 421 22.49 5.80 -12.91
N ARG A 422 21.81 6.67 -13.66
CA ARG A 422 20.34 6.80 -13.65
C ARG A 422 19.59 5.50 -13.95
N ASN A 423 20.12 4.66 -14.84
CA ASN A 423 19.51 3.36 -15.17
C ASN A 423 19.67 2.30 -14.07
N ARG A 424 20.55 2.52 -13.10
CA ARG A 424 20.75 1.64 -11.93
C ARG A 424 20.13 2.23 -10.66
N PHE A 425 19.57 3.43 -10.73
CA PHE A 425 18.94 4.12 -9.61
C PHE A 425 17.44 3.80 -9.61
N GLY A 426 17.06 2.78 -8.85
CA GLY A 426 15.67 2.33 -8.68
C GLY A 426 14.99 2.88 -7.42
N GLY A 427 13.73 2.49 -7.20
CA GLY A 427 12.88 2.96 -6.10
C GLY A 427 13.47 2.76 -4.69
N THR A 428 14.27 1.71 -4.49
CA THR A 428 14.95 1.45 -3.21
C THR A 428 15.94 2.57 -2.83
N HIS A 429 16.64 3.15 -3.82
CA HIS A 429 17.66 4.18 -3.62
C HIS A 429 17.10 5.52 -3.16
N TYR A 430 15.78 5.74 -3.27
CA TYR A 430 15.12 6.91 -2.71
C TYR A 430 15.24 6.91 -1.18
N ALA A 431 15.13 5.74 -0.54
CA ALA A 431 15.29 5.58 0.89
C ALA A 431 16.74 5.87 1.32
N ASP A 432 17.74 5.30 0.61
CA ASP A 432 19.17 5.57 0.87
C ASP A 432 19.47 7.08 0.74
N SER A 433 18.93 7.71 -0.30
CA SER A 433 19.19 9.12 -0.61
C SER A 433 18.52 10.07 0.38
N TRP A 434 17.31 9.75 0.83
CA TRP A 434 16.65 10.47 1.91
C TRP A 434 17.41 10.33 3.22
N ALA A 435 17.83 9.12 3.59
CA ALA A 435 18.48 8.86 4.87
C ALA A 435 19.78 9.66 5.02
N ILE A 436 20.63 9.70 3.99
CA ILE A 436 21.86 10.52 4.04
C ILE A 436 21.54 12.02 3.99
N MET A 437 20.51 12.45 3.26
CA MET A 437 20.07 13.85 3.25
C MET A 437 19.61 14.29 4.64
N HIS A 438 18.79 13.46 5.30
CA HIS A 438 18.27 13.69 6.64
C HIS A 438 19.40 13.71 7.66
N TYR A 439 20.34 12.77 7.63
CA TYR A 439 21.53 12.80 8.49
C TYR A 439 22.35 14.09 8.32
N LEU A 440 22.62 14.52 7.08
CA LEU A 440 23.41 15.73 6.84
C LEU A 440 22.70 17.02 7.29
N ILE A 441 21.36 17.05 7.30
CA ILE A 441 20.57 18.24 7.69
C ILE A 441 20.20 18.24 9.18
N ASN A 442 19.86 17.07 9.74
CA ASN A 442 19.22 16.90 11.05
C ASN A 442 20.07 16.11 12.06
N GLY A 443 21.08 15.36 11.59
CA GLY A 443 21.87 14.46 12.43
C GLY A 443 22.75 15.17 13.47
N PRO A 444 23.46 14.40 14.31
CA PRO A 444 24.24 14.94 15.43
C PRO A 444 25.25 16.01 15.01
N LYS A 445 25.85 15.85 13.83
CA LYS A 445 26.82 16.78 13.23
C LYS A 445 26.17 17.74 12.21
N LYS A 446 24.90 18.14 12.38
CA LYS A 446 24.14 18.96 11.40
C LYS A 446 24.86 20.20 10.88
N SER A 447 25.56 20.97 11.72
CA SER A 447 26.28 22.17 11.24
C SER A 447 27.41 21.82 10.27
N VAL A 448 28.03 20.66 10.44
CA VAL A 448 29.05 20.11 9.53
C VAL A 448 28.39 19.56 8.27
N GLY A 449 27.34 18.75 8.42
CA GLY A 449 26.60 18.17 7.29
C GLY A 449 25.95 19.22 6.37
N GLN A 450 25.39 20.30 6.95
CA GLN A 450 24.85 21.41 6.17
C GLN A 450 25.94 22.14 5.38
N ARG A 451 27.14 22.32 5.95
CA ARG A 451 28.29 22.87 5.22
C ARG A 451 28.78 21.94 4.10
N PHE A 452 28.78 20.63 4.35
CA PHE A 452 29.05 19.63 3.32
C PHE A 452 28.09 19.80 2.13
N LEU A 453 26.78 19.90 2.40
CA LEU A 453 25.77 20.06 1.35
C LEU A 453 25.92 21.39 0.59
N VAL A 454 26.22 22.49 1.30
CA VAL A 454 26.48 23.80 0.68
C VAL A 454 27.68 23.74 -0.26
N ASP A 455 28.81 23.17 0.20
CA ASP A 455 30.01 23.02 -0.65
C ASP A 455 29.72 22.15 -1.87
N TYR A 456 29.01 21.03 -1.68
CA TYR A 456 28.62 20.13 -2.77
C TYR A 456 27.70 20.82 -3.79
N TRP A 457 26.72 21.59 -3.30
CA TRP A 457 25.82 22.40 -4.11
C TRP A 457 26.57 23.41 -4.97
N GLN A 458 27.49 24.18 -4.37
CA GLN A 458 28.28 25.19 -5.08
C GLN A 458 29.22 24.58 -6.11
N LEU A 459 29.80 23.40 -5.83
CA LEU A 459 30.59 22.66 -6.81
C LEU A 459 29.75 22.24 -8.01
N GLY A 460 28.57 21.65 -7.77
CA GLY A 460 27.65 21.19 -8.83
C GLY A 460 27.13 22.30 -9.73
N LYS A 461 26.96 23.51 -9.19
CA LYS A 461 26.61 24.71 -9.99
C LYS A 461 27.69 25.09 -11.00
N ARG A 462 28.95 24.75 -10.75
CA ARG A 462 30.10 25.10 -11.60
C ARG A 462 30.50 23.97 -12.54
N ARG A 463 30.38 22.72 -12.11
CA ARG A 463 30.81 21.53 -12.87
C ARG A 463 30.04 20.28 -12.43
N ARG A 464 30.15 19.20 -13.19
CA ARG A 464 29.62 17.90 -12.78
C ARG A 464 30.31 17.43 -11.49
N VAL A 465 29.52 16.92 -10.55
CA VAL A 465 29.96 16.34 -9.28
C VAL A 465 29.48 14.89 -9.18
N GLY A 466 30.22 14.05 -8.49
CA GLY A 466 29.84 12.66 -8.24
C GLY A 466 30.66 12.05 -7.10
N GLN A 467 30.90 10.74 -7.20
CA GLN A 467 31.60 9.94 -6.19
C GLN A 467 32.91 10.57 -5.68
N LYS A 468 33.76 11.06 -6.58
CA LYS A 468 35.05 11.64 -6.22
C LYS A 468 34.91 12.89 -5.35
N GLU A 469 34.03 13.82 -5.73
CA GLU A 469 33.77 15.03 -4.96
C GLU A 469 33.11 14.72 -3.62
N PHE A 470 32.20 13.75 -3.59
CA PHE A 470 31.55 13.31 -2.35
C PHE A 470 32.58 12.76 -1.36
N ASN A 471 33.41 11.79 -1.77
CA ASN A 471 34.43 11.19 -0.90
C ASN A 471 35.43 12.22 -0.41
N ARG A 472 35.83 13.18 -1.27
CA ARG A 472 36.70 14.29 -0.84
C ARG A 472 36.06 15.17 0.23
N LEU A 473 34.76 15.47 0.10
CA LEU A 473 34.06 16.25 1.13
C LEU A 473 33.84 15.43 2.39
N ALA A 474 33.63 14.11 2.29
CA ALA A 474 33.53 13.22 3.44
C ALA A 474 34.86 13.18 4.21
N GLU A 475 35.98 13.09 3.50
CA GLU A 475 37.33 13.25 4.09
C GLU A 475 37.48 14.58 4.83
N LYS A 476 37.11 15.69 4.19
CA LYS A 476 37.22 17.05 4.76
C LYS A 476 36.37 17.24 6.02
N TYR A 477 35.16 16.70 6.05
CA TYR A 477 34.15 17.06 7.06
C TYR A 477 33.91 15.98 8.12
N PHE A 478 34.17 14.72 7.79
CA PHE A 478 33.88 13.56 8.63
C PHE A 478 35.10 12.66 8.86
N GLY A 479 36.27 12.98 8.29
CA GLY A 479 37.49 12.19 8.44
C GLY A 479 37.53 10.92 7.57
N GLY A 480 36.63 10.83 6.60
CA GLY A 480 36.55 9.72 5.66
C GLY A 480 35.12 9.36 5.30
N VAL A 481 34.94 8.60 4.21
CA VAL A 481 33.62 8.11 3.81
C VAL A 481 33.13 6.96 4.71
N GLU A 482 34.05 6.14 5.21
CA GLU A 482 33.74 5.05 6.17
C GLU A 482 33.29 5.60 7.51
N ALA A 483 33.98 6.63 8.04
CA ALA A 483 33.58 7.31 9.26
C ALA A 483 32.20 7.97 9.13
N LEU A 484 31.91 8.60 7.98
CA LEU A 484 30.59 9.13 7.68
C LEU A 484 29.53 8.02 7.61
N GLU A 485 29.85 6.88 6.99
CA GLU A 485 28.93 5.75 6.82
C GLU A 485 28.57 5.10 8.16
N ASN A 486 29.55 4.89 9.05
CA ASN A 486 29.30 4.37 10.40
C ASN A 486 28.41 5.31 11.23
N ASP A 487 28.77 6.60 11.29
CA ASP A 487 27.96 7.61 12.00
C ASP A 487 26.53 7.70 11.43
N TRP A 488 26.39 7.56 10.10
CA TRP A 488 25.12 7.61 9.40
C TRP A 488 24.25 6.38 9.68
N GLN A 489 24.83 5.18 9.64
CA GLN A 489 24.10 3.94 9.95
C GLN A 489 23.60 3.93 11.39
N GLU A 490 24.46 4.27 12.36
CA GLU A 490 24.08 4.37 13.77
C GLU A 490 22.91 5.34 13.95
N TYR A 491 22.99 6.51 13.31
CA TYR A 491 21.90 7.49 13.34
C TYR A 491 20.60 6.93 12.74
N VAL A 492 20.64 6.33 11.55
CA VAL A 492 19.43 5.84 10.85
C VAL A 492 18.79 4.68 11.59
N LEU A 493 19.57 3.75 12.14
CA LEU A 493 19.07 2.63 12.93
C LEU A 493 18.43 3.11 14.25
N ALA A 494 18.88 4.24 14.80
CA ALA A 494 18.30 4.84 15.99
C ALA A 494 17.06 5.72 15.72
N LEU A 495 16.78 6.07 14.46
CA LEU A 495 15.59 6.87 14.13
C LEU A 495 14.31 6.09 14.40
N ARG A 496 13.30 6.80 14.88
CA ARG A 496 11.92 6.35 15.00
C ARG A 496 11.04 7.19 14.07
N PRO A 497 10.03 6.61 13.42
CA PRO A 497 9.10 7.40 12.61
C PRO A 497 8.37 8.42 13.50
N ASP A 498 7.98 9.56 12.91
CA ASP A 498 7.12 10.50 13.62
C ASP A 498 5.76 9.83 13.92
N PRO A 499 5.16 10.06 15.10
CA PRO A 499 3.84 9.52 15.42
C PRO A 499 2.81 9.89 14.34
N ALA A 500 1.93 8.94 14.00
CA ALA A 500 0.90 9.15 12.98
C ALA A 500 -0.17 10.16 13.40
N GLY A 501 -0.15 10.64 14.64
CA GLY A 501 -1.12 11.54 15.24
C GLY A 501 -0.70 11.94 16.65
N SER A 502 -1.63 12.50 17.40
CA SER A 502 -1.39 12.92 18.78
C SER A 502 -2.61 12.67 19.65
N VAL A 503 -2.39 12.43 20.94
CA VAL A 503 -3.48 12.28 21.91
C VAL A 503 -3.98 13.66 22.34
N GLU A 504 -5.22 13.97 21.99
CA GLU A 504 -5.92 15.20 22.38
C GLU A 504 -7.17 14.84 23.20
N LYS A 505 -7.25 15.34 24.45
CA LYS A 505 -8.44 15.19 25.32
C LYS A 505 -8.94 13.73 25.46
N GLY A 506 -8.01 12.80 25.65
CA GLY A 506 -8.32 11.37 25.85
C GLY A 506 -8.63 10.59 24.56
N ARG A 507 -8.34 11.16 23.39
CA ARG A 507 -8.54 10.52 22.08
C ARG A 507 -7.29 10.68 21.24
N PHE A 508 -6.94 9.67 20.46
CA PHE A 508 -5.89 9.80 19.46
C PHE A 508 -6.48 10.42 18.20
N VAL A 509 -5.85 11.50 17.70
CA VAL A 509 -6.27 12.23 16.51
C VAL A 509 -5.14 12.19 15.48
N SER A 510 -5.43 11.67 14.30
CA SER A 510 -4.55 11.73 13.14
C SER A 510 -5.18 12.60 12.06
N LEU A 511 -4.51 13.72 11.75
CA LEU A 511 -4.92 14.61 10.65
C LEU A 511 -4.40 14.14 9.30
N ASP A 512 -3.24 13.47 9.30
CA ASP A 512 -2.58 13.00 8.08
C ASP A 512 -3.28 11.73 7.55
N PHE A 513 -3.75 10.87 8.45
CA PHE A 513 -4.57 9.69 8.14
C PHE A 513 -6.07 9.92 8.41
N MET A 514 -6.48 11.15 8.72
CA MET A 514 -7.89 11.60 8.82
C MET A 514 -8.81 10.74 9.72
N PHE A 515 -8.31 10.24 10.84
CA PHE A 515 -9.12 9.48 11.79
C PHE A 515 -8.93 9.94 13.23
N THR A 516 -9.88 9.57 14.06
CA THR A 516 -9.81 9.71 15.51
C THR A 516 -10.29 8.42 16.12
N VAL A 517 -9.55 7.92 17.11
CA VAL A 517 -9.90 6.71 17.83
C VAL A 517 -9.89 6.99 19.33
N GLU A 518 -10.90 6.49 20.03
CA GLU A 518 -11.07 6.62 21.47
C GLU A 518 -10.95 5.24 22.12
N ARG A 519 -10.10 5.16 23.14
CA ARG A 519 -9.80 3.94 23.91
C ARG A 519 -10.98 3.47 24.77
N PRO A 520 -11.14 2.15 24.99
CA PRO A 520 -12.29 1.58 25.70
C PRO A 520 -12.43 2.01 27.17
N SER A 521 -11.31 2.12 27.88
CA SER A 521 -11.28 2.60 29.26
C SER A 521 -9.99 3.38 29.53
N GLU A 522 -9.85 3.95 30.74
CA GLU A 522 -8.60 4.63 31.12
C GLU A 522 -7.42 3.68 31.35
N GLU A 523 -7.70 2.38 31.52
CA GLU A 523 -6.71 1.31 31.73
C GLU A 523 -5.94 0.96 30.45
N TRP A 524 -6.52 1.26 29.29
CA TRP A 524 -5.87 1.07 27.99
C TRP A 524 -4.98 2.26 27.67
N GLU A 525 -3.67 2.08 27.61
CA GLU A 525 -2.73 3.16 27.34
C GLU A 525 -2.41 3.27 25.85
N TYR A 526 -2.38 4.48 25.32
CA TYR A 526 -1.98 4.69 23.92
C TYR A 526 -0.49 4.47 23.75
N VAL A 527 -0.14 3.62 22.79
CA VAL A 527 1.21 3.43 22.29
C VAL A 527 1.29 4.14 20.94
N ILE A 528 2.07 5.22 20.90
CA ILE A 528 2.28 6.06 19.71
C ILE A 528 3.72 6.05 19.23
N ASP A 529 4.63 5.62 20.11
CA ASP A 529 6.04 5.41 19.87
C ASP A 529 6.26 3.89 19.93
N ASP A 530 7.11 3.34 19.05
CA ASP A 530 7.38 1.89 18.96
C ASP A 530 6.25 1.08 18.27
N LEU A 531 5.94 1.48 17.04
CA LEU A 531 4.90 0.88 16.20
C LEU A 531 5.52 0.22 14.96
N GLU A 532 4.96 -0.89 14.50
CA GLU A 532 5.37 -1.59 13.28
C GLU A 532 5.07 -0.80 12.00
N SER A 533 5.50 -1.30 10.84
CA SER A 533 5.53 -0.48 9.62
C SER A 533 4.18 0.11 9.18
N ASP A 534 3.08 -0.61 9.36
CA ASP A 534 1.72 -0.25 8.95
C ASP A 534 0.79 0.20 10.09
N GLU A 535 1.29 0.25 11.32
CA GLU A 535 0.53 0.60 12.53
C GLU A 535 0.45 2.11 12.78
N LEU A 536 -0.73 2.69 12.81
CA LEU A 536 -0.90 4.13 13.06
C LEU A 536 -0.93 4.48 14.56
N VAL A 537 -1.52 3.60 15.37
CA VAL A 537 -1.59 3.72 16.83
C VAL A 537 -1.95 2.36 17.41
N ALA A 538 -1.41 2.04 18.58
CA ALA A 538 -1.81 0.89 19.37
C ALA A 538 -2.35 1.34 20.74
N MET A 539 -3.09 0.44 21.39
CA MET A 539 -3.56 0.60 22.76
C MET A 539 -3.21 -0.69 23.49
N ARG A 540 -2.54 -0.58 24.63
CA ARG A 540 -2.13 -1.72 25.45
C ARG A 540 -2.80 -1.68 26.80
N LEU A 541 -3.21 -2.85 27.29
CA LEU A 541 -3.69 -2.98 28.65
C LEU A 541 -2.49 -3.25 29.58
N ALA A 542 -2.33 -2.42 30.61
CA ALA A 542 -1.14 -2.51 31.47
C ALA A 542 -1.09 -3.86 32.21
N GLY A 543 0.05 -4.56 32.10
CA GLY A 543 0.29 -5.84 32.77
C GLY A 543 -0.30 -7.06 32.07
N THR A 544 -0.75 -6.93 30.82
CA THR A 544 -1.16 -8.05 29.96
C THR A 544 -0.56 -7.89 28.56
N ASP A 545 -0.64 -8.94 27.75
CA ASP A 545 -0.25 -8.93 26.33
C ASP A 545 -1.41 -8.53 25.41
N CYS A 546 -2.48 -7.95 25.97
CA CYS A 546 -3.65 -7.54 25.19
C CYS A 546 -3.40 -6.21 24.47
N GLU A 547 -3.55 -6.22 23.15
CA GLU A 547 -3.36 -5.05 22.30
C GLU A 547 -4.57 -4.77 21.41
N ILE A 548 -4.83 -3.49 21.15
CA ILE A 548 -5.74 -3.04 20.11
C ILE A 548 -4.97 -2.11 19.18
N ARG A 549 -4.85 -2.50 17.91
CA ARG A 549 -4.05 -1.80 16.90
C ARG A 549 -4.96 -1.18 15.85
N VAL A 550 -4.55 -0.01 15.35
CA VAL A 550 -5.14 0.61 14.16
C VAL A 550 -4.09 0.60 13.05
N THR A 551 -4.34 -0.15 11.99
CA THR A 551 -3.43 -0.25 10.84
C THR A 551 -4.04 0.39 9.61
N ILE A 552 -3.17 0.94 8.75
CA ILE A 552 -3.57 1.37 7.41
C ILE A 552 -3.38 0.21 6.44
N LEU A 553 -4.44 -0.13 5.71
CA LEU A 553 -4.38 -1.18 4.71
C LEU A 553 -4.23 -0.56 3.32
N PRO A 554 -3.23 -0.97 2.53
CA PRO A 554 -3.02 -0.43 1.18
C PRO A 554 -4.22 -0.80 0.32
N LYS A 555 -4.90 0.22 -0.23
CA LYS A 555 -5.94 0.04 -1.24
C LYS A 555 -5.33 0.34 -2.62
N PRO A 556 -5.14 -0.65 -3.49
CA PRO A 556 -4.44 -0.46 -4.76
C PRO A 556 -5.22 0.41 -5.74
N ASP A 557 -6.55 0.38 -5.63
CA ASP A 557 -7.46 1.13 -6.48
C ASP A 557 -8.55 1.78 -5.63
N ALA A 558 -8.70 3.10 -5.75
CA ALA A 558 -9.77 3.84 -5.07
C ALA A 558 -11.16 3.35 -5.49
N GLU A 559 -11.29 2.82 -6.71
CA GLU A 559 -12.54 2.34 -7.31
C GLU A 559 -12.88 0.89 -6.95
N GLN A 560 -11.97 0.15 -6.31
CA GLN A 560 -12.22 -1.24 -5.90
C GLN A 560 -13.33 -1.29 -4.84
N GLU A 561 -14.32 -2.17 -5.06
CA GLU A 561 -15.38 -2.43 -4.09
C GLU A 561 -14.81 -3.01 -2.80
N ALA A 562 -15.47 -2.73 -1.67
CA ALA A 562 -15.00 -3.16 -0.36
C ALA A 562 -14.82 -4.68 -0.27
N GLN A 563 -15.83 -5.43 -0.71
CA GLN A 563 -15.81 -6.88 -0.68
C GLN A 563 -14.72 -7.46 -1.58
N VAL A 564 -14.61 -6.93 -2.80
CA VAL A 564 -13.55 -7.30 -3.75
C VAL A 564 -12.16 -7.08 -3.16
N TYR A 565 -11.92 -5.93 -2.54
CA TYR A 565 -10.65 -5.63 -1.88
C TYR A 565 -10.32 -6.66 -0.78
N ILE A 566 -11.31 -7.01 0.03
CA ILE A 566 -11.14 -8.01 1.08
C ILE A 566 -10.77 -9.36 0.48
N ASP A 567 -11.56 -9.81 -0.50
CA ASP A 567 -11.43 -11.15 -1.06
C ASP A 567 -10.15 -11.35 -1.88
N GLU A 568 -9.76 -10.37 -2.67
CA GLU A 568 -8.64 -10.48 -3.62
C GLU A 568 -7.30 -9.97 -3.06
N VAL A 569 -7.31 -9.09 -2.06
CA VAL A 569 -6.09 -8.42 -1.56
C VAL A 569 -5.81 -8.78 -0.12
N LEU A 570 -6.77 -8.59 0.78
CA LEU A 570 -6.53 -8.73 2.22
C LEU A 570 -6.47 -10.20 2.65
N LEU A 571 -7.46 -11.01 2.25
CA LEU A 571 -7.52 -12.41 2.68
C LEU A 571 -6.35 -13.26 2.18
N PRO A 572 -5.88 -13.15 0.94
CA PRO A 572 -4.71 -13.91 0.50
C PRO A 572 -3.47 -13.59 1.33
N LYS A 573 -3.30 -12.33 1.76
CA LYS A 573 -2.22 -11.92 2.66
C LYS A 573 -2.37 -12.56 4.04
N LEU A 574 -3.55 -12.46 4.66
CA LEU A 574 -3.80 -13.04 5.99
C LEU A 574 -3.67 -14.57 6.00
N ARG A 575 -4.13 -15.27 4.95
CA ARG A 575 -4.02 -16.74 4.83
C ARG A 575 -2.58 -17.25 4.73
N LYS A 576 -1.63 -16.38 4.38
CA LYS A 576 -0.21 -16.75 4.33
C LYS A 576 0.36 -16.93 5.74
N ASP A 577 -0.05 -16.04 6.64
CA ASP A 577 0.60 -15.86 7.94
C ASP A 577 -0.26 -16.43 9.10
N TYR A 578 -1.57 -16.61 8.91
CA TYR A 578 -2.54 -17.00 9.96
C TYR A 578 -3.44 -18.19 9.58
N GLU A 579 -4.06 -18.80 10.59
CA GLU A 579 -5.02 -19.90 10.48
C GLU A 579 -6.42 -19.55 11.02
N PHE A 580 -7.39 -20.44 10.78
CA PHE A 580 -8.79 -20.30 11.23
C PHE A 580 -9.50 -19.00 10.78
N LEU A 581 -9.23 -18.54 9.56
CA LEU A 581 -9.88 -17.33 9.03
C LEU A 581 -11.38 -17.54 8.84
N SER A 582 -12.17 -16.72 9.54
CA SER A 582 -13.61 -16.59 9.31
C SER A 582 -13.97 -15.13 9.04
N ILE A 583 -14.96 -14.90 8.19
CA ILE A 583 -15.40 -13.57 7.78
C ILE A 583 -16.89 -13.47 8.03
N SER A 584 -17.29 -12.34 8.61
CA SER A 584 -18.68 -11.97 8.76
C SER A 584 -18.87 -10.47 8.56
N ASP A 585 -20.10 -10.06 8.31
CA ASP A 585 -20.46 -8.65 8.33
C ASP A 585 -20.74 -8.21 9.77
N GLY A 586 -20.21 -7.05 10.13
CA GLY A 586 -20.43 -6.47 11.44
C GLY A 586 -20.36 -4.95 11.42
N ASN A 587 -20.25 -4.37 12.61
CA ASN A 587 -20.17 -2.92 12.76
C ASN A 587 -19.10 -2.55 13.79
N LEU A 588 -18.26 -1.58 13.44
CA LEU A 588 -17.44 -0.87 14.43
C LEU A 588 -18.07 0.48 14.72
N GLY A 589 -18.82 0.55 15.83
CA GLY A 589 -19.67 1.70 16.13
C GLY A 589 -20.75 1.90 15.05
N PRO A 590 -20.80 3.04 14.35
CA PRO A 590 -21.82 3.29 13.32
C PRO A 590 -21.38 2.89 11.91
N PHE A 591 -20.23 2.22 11.77
CA PHE A 591 -19.65 1.89 10.48
C PHE A 591 -19.77 0.41 10.21
N GLU A 592 -20.41 0.08 9.10
CA GLU A 592 -20.33 -1.25 8.50
C GLU A 592 -18.85 -1.60 8.28
N ALA A 593 -18.49 -2.78 8.75
CA ALA A 593 -17.15 -3.32 8.73
C ALA A 593 -17.22 -4.81 8.40
N SER A 594 -16.25 -5.29 7.65
CA SER A 594 -16.03 -6.74 7.55
C SER A 594 -15.23 -7.18 8.76
N VAL A 595 -15.76 -8.14 9.50
CA VAL A 595 -15.16 -8.69 10.71
C VAL A 595 -14.44 -9.97 10.33
N ILE A 596 -13.14 -9.99 10.59
CA ILE A 596 -12.29 -11.14 10.29
C ILE A 596 -11.72 -11.67 11.60
N ASP A 597 -12.03 -12.93 11.92
CA ASP A 597 -11.42 -13.65 13.04
C ASP A 597 -10.35 -14.61 12.51
N TYR A 598 -9.20 -14.66 13.16
CA TYR A 598 -8.07 -15.52 12.80
C TYR A 598 -7.15 -15.78 13.98
N LYS A 599 -6.22 -16.72 13.85
CA LYS A 599 -5.30 -17.16 14.91
C LYS A 599 -3.88 -17.29 14.40
N ASP A 600 -2.93 -17.20 15.31
CA ASP A 600 -1.55 -17.56 15.02
C ASP A 600 -1.45 -18.98 14.47
N ARG A 601 -0.52 -19.15 13.54
CA ARG A 601 -0.16 -20.45 13.02
C ARG A 601 0.66 -21.19 14.06
N ILE A 602 0.26 -22.41 14.41
CA ILE A 602 1.10 -23.26 15.26
C ILE A 602 2.37 -23.60 14.44
N PRO A 603 3.58 -23.29 14.93
CA PRO A 603 4.80 -23.64 14.22
C PRO A 603 4.83 -25.14 13.96
N ALA A 604 5.13 -25.55 12.72
CA ALA A 604 5.35 -26.97 12.44
C ALA A 604 6.50 -27.46 13.34
N PRO A 605 6.41 -28.67 13.92
CA PRO A 605 7.54 -29.24 14.63
C PRO A 605 8.75 -29.22 13.70
N VAL A 606 9.86 -28.68 14.19
CA VAL A 606 11.12 -28.68 13.45
C VAL A 606 11.42 -30.15 13.16
N GLU A 607 11.37 -30.55 11.89
CA GLU A 607 11.92 -31.84 11.49
C GLU A 607 13.40 -31.77 11.83
N ASP A 608 13.82 -32.58 12.81
CA ASP A 608 15.23 -32.79 13.10
C ASP A 608 15.94 -33.06 11.77
N GLU A 609 16.89 -32.20 11.41
CA GLU A 609 17.78 -32.46 10.29
C GLU A 609 18.47 -33.81 10.57
N GLU A 610 17.97 -34.88 9.95
CA GLU A 610 18.73 -36.11 9.81
C GLU A 610 20.04 -35.72 9.14
N THR A 611 21.10 -35.66 9.94
CA THR A 611 22.46 -35.52 9.46
C THR A 611 22.77 -36.70 8.54
N THR A 612 22.53 -36.53 7.25
CA THR A 612 23.12 -37.36 6.22
C THR A 612 24.61 -37.03 6.21
N VAL A 613 25.37 -37.86 6.91
CA VAL A 613 26.82 -37.91 6.78
C VAL A 613 27.11 -38.41 5.36
N ASP A 614 27.43 -37.48 4.47
CA ASP A 614 28.04 -37.78 3.18
C ASP A 614 29.40 -38.43 3.44
N GLY A 615 29.49 -39.72 3.14
CA GLY A 615 30.74 -40.46 3.09
C GLY A 615 31.52 -40.08 1.83
N GLU A 616 32.46 -39.15 1.97
CA GLU A 616 33.57 -39.02 1.01
C GLU A 616 34.65 -40.05 1.33
N GLU A 617 34.81 -41.01 0.42
CA GLU A 617 35.97 -41.87 0.31
C GLU A 617 37.23 -41.02 0.08
N ASP A 618 38.17 -41.01 1.03
CA ASP A 618 39.57 -40.70 0.69
C ASP A 618 40.53 -41.80 1.17
N LYS A 619 41.44 -42.12 0.26
CA LYS A 619 42.31 -43.27 0.27
C LYS A 619 43.61 -42.97 0.99
N GLY A 620 43.86 -43.74 2.04
CA GLY A 620 45.20 -44.21 2.41
C GLY A 620 46.07 -43.21 3.18
N ASN A 621 46.46 -43.57 4.40
CA ASN A 621 47.72 -44.28 4.68
C ASN A 621 47.94 -44.25 6.21
N ASP A 622 47.88 -45.41 6.85
CA ASP A 622 48.34 -45.62 8.23
C ASP A 622 49.85 -45.96 8.18
N PRO A 623 50.68 -45.67 9.21
CA PRO A 623 50.64 -46.52 10.39
C PRO A 623 50.97 -45.87 11.76
N GLN A 624 50.35 -46.48 12.78
CA GLN A 624 50.88 -46.82 14.12
C GLN A 624 50.95 -45.73 15.22
N VAL A 625 50.32 -46.00 16.37
CA VAL A 625 50.95 -46.64 17.55
C VAL A 625 49.92 -46.91 18.69
N SER A 626 49.90 -48.19 19.16
CA SER A 626 49.53 -48.83 20.45
C SER A 626 48.54 -48.18 21.44
N ILE A 627 47.42 -48.81 21.83
CA ILE A 627 47.17 -50.01 22.69
C ILE A 627 47.09 -49.73 24.22
N ALA A 628 46.01 -50.27 24.79
CA ALA A 628 45.72 -50.66 26.19
C ALA A 628 45.22 -49.56 27.15
N ALA A 629 44.32 -49.82 28.10
CA ALA A 629 43.31 -50.84 28.44
C ALA A 629 42.89 -50.55 29.91
N PHE A 630 41.96 -51.34 30.44
CA PHE A 630 41.54 -51.47 31.85
C PHE A 630 40.49 -50.45 32.33
N GLU A 631 39.23 -50.84 32.45
CA GLU A 631 38.60 -51.79 33.41
C GLU A 631 38.08 -51.05 34.66
N SER A 632 36.79 -51.29 34.88
CA SER A 632 35.96 -50.95 36.02
C SER A 632 36.42 -51.60 37.32
N GLN A 633 36.34 -50.88 38.44
CA GLN A 633 35.74 -51.46 39.66
C GLN A 633 35.35 -50.39 40.71
N GLU A 634 34.31 -50.78 41.44
CA GLU A 634 33.47 -50.09 42.42
C GLU A 634 34.18 -49.64 43.71
N GLY A 635 33.55 -48.73 44.46
CA GLY A 635 33.58 -48.78 45.93
C GLY A 635 33.53 -47.45 46.70
N ASP A 636 32.37 -47.17 47.29
CA ASP A 636 32.05 -46.42 48.53
C ASP A 636 32.27 -44.88 48.58
N GLU A 637 31.20 -44.06 48.49
CA GLU A 637 30.20 -43.66 49.52
C GLU A 637 30.73 -42.60 50.54
N PRO A 638 29.90 -41.72 51.19
CA PRO A 638 28.47 -41.40 50.98
C PRO A 638 28.10 -39.89 51.16
N LYS A 639 26.78 -39.62 51.03
CA LYS A 639 25.99 -38.49 51.57
C LYS A 639 25.96 -37.14 50.82
N GLY A 640 24.75 -36.79 50.40
CA GLY A 640 24.13 -35.54 50.85
C GLY A 640 23.66 -34.61 49.75
N ASP A 641 22.33 -34.56 49.62
CA ASP A 641 21.51 -33.46 49.09
C ASP A 641 21.42 -33.33 47.57
N GLU A 642 20.35 -33.92 47.01
CA GLU A 642 19.74 -33.51 45.74
C GLU A 642 19.26 -32.05 45.85
N PRO A 643 19.68 -31.14 44.96
CA PRO A 643 18.85 -30.02 44.57
C PRO A 643 18.02 -30.43 43.35
N SER A 644 16.70 -30.33 43.52
CA SER A 644 15.70 -30.34 42.46
C SER A 644 16.18 -29.58 41.23
N GLY A 645 16.42 -30.30 40.15
CA GLY A 645 16.50 -29.71 38.82
C GLY A 645 15.11 -29.31 38.41
N ASP A 646 14.81 -28.01 38.50
CA ASP A 646 13.68 -27.42 37.82
C ASP A 646 13.87 -27.69 36.33
N GLU A 647 13.10 -28.64 35.78
CA GLU A 647 12.77 -28.64 34.37
C GLU A 647 12.07 -27.31 34.11
N GLU A 648 12.81 -26.32 33.60
CA GLU A 648 12.20 -25.17 32.92
C GLU A 648 11.38 -25.76 31.77
N ALA A 649 10.10 -25.99 32.05
CA ALA A 649 9.09 -26.24 31.05
C ALA A 649 9.24 -25.12 30.02
N ALA A 650 9.63 -25.47 28.80
CA ALA A 650 9.58 -24.55 27.69
C ALA A 650 8.16 -23.97 27.67
N GLU A 651 8.02 -22.68 27.99
CA GLU A 651 6.72 -22.00 27.97
C GLU A 651 6.10 -22.28 26.59
N GLU A 652 4.95 -22.98 26.58
CA GLU A 652 4.20 -23.17 25.34
C GLU A 652 3.96 -21.78 24.73
N PRO A 653 4.19 -21.59 23.41
CA PRO A 653 4.03 -20.28 22.81
C PRO A 653 2.60 -19.79 23.07
N VAL A 654 2.48 -18.60 23.66
CA VAL A 654 1.18 -17.95 23.87
C VAL A 654 0.61 -17.64 22.49
N LEU A 655 -0.31 -18.48 22.04
CA LEU A 655 -0.99 -18.29 20.77
C LEU A 655 -2.00 -17.16 20.92
N ASN A 656 -1.92 -16.16 20.05
CA ASN A 656 -2.87 -15.08 19.99
C ASN A 656 -4.04 -15.43 19.07
N ARG A 657 -5.20 -14.89 19.44
CA ARG A 657 -6.40 -14.85 18.62
C ARG A 657 -6.72 -13.40 18.29
N TYR A 658 -7.13 -13.19 17.05
CA TYR A 658 -7.30 -11.88 16.47
C TYR A 658 -8.73 -11.67 16.01
N ARG A 659 -9.24 -10.46 16.21
CA ARG A 659 -10.43 -9.94 15.54
C ARG A 659 -10.12 -8.61 14.90
N SER A 660 -10.30 -8.53 13.59
CA SER A 660 -10.11 -7.32 12.81
C SER A 660 -11.43 -6.75 12.31
N PHE A 661 -11.72 -5.51 12.64
CA PHE A 661 -12.78 -4.70 12.01
C PHE A 661 -12.19 -3.93 10.83
N VAL A 662 -12.49 -4.39 9.61
CA VAL A 662 -11.97 -3.80 8.37
C VAL A 662 -12.94 -2.75 7.83
N LEU A 663 -12.52 -1.50 7.87
CA LEU A 663 -13.26 -0.34 7.38
C LEU A 663 -12.72 0.10 6.02
N VAL A 664 -13.40 -0.29 4.95
CA VAL A 664 -13.01 0.10 3.57
C VAL A 664 -13.70 1.40 3.16
N GLY A 665 -12.91 2.44 2.93
CA GLY A 665 -13.35 3.73 2.41
C GLY A 665 -13.10 3.90 0.91
N VAL A 666 -13.38 5.10 0.40
CA VAL A 666 -13.19 5.45 -1.03
C VAL A 666 -11.71 5.39 -1.42
N THR A 667 -10.80 5.86 -0.58
CA THR A 667 -9.36 6.00 -0.95
C THR A 667 -8.40 5.25 -0.02
N THR A 668 -8.91 4.75 1.10
CA THR A 668 -8.13 4.20 2.19
C THR A 668 -8.94 3.11 2.87
N ALA A 669 -8.27 2.06 3.33
CA ALA A 669 -8.85 1.08 4.23
C ALA A 669 -8.10 1.10 5.56
N TYR A 670 -8.82 0.86 6.66
CA TYR A 670 -8.25 0.75 8.00
C TYR A 670 -8.67 -0.60 8.59
N ALA A 671 -7.80 -1.21 9.37
CA ALA A 671 -8.20 -2.28 10.29
C ALA A 671 -8.05 -1.80 11.72
N VAL A 672 -9.06 -2.10 12.54
CA VAL A 672 -8.97 -2.02 14.00
C VAL A 672 -8.95 -3.44 14.51
N THR A 673 -7.79 -3.87 14.98
CA THR A 673 -7.49 -5.27 15.31
C THR A 673 -7.28 -5.42 16.80
N GLY A 674 -8.06 -6.28 17.44
CA GLY A 674 -7.72 -6.78 18.77
C GLY A 674 -6.82 -7.99 18.63
N GLU A 675 -5.69 -7.96 19.31
CA GLU A 675 -4.73 -9.05 19.47
C GLU A 675 -4.75 -9.44 20.94
N PHE A 676 -5.31 -10.61 21.23
CA PHE A 676 -5.51 -11.09 22.59
C PHE A 676 -4.97 -12.51 22.73
N PRO A 677 -4.33 -12.85 23.86
CA PRO A 677 -4.04 -14.24 24.19
C PRO A 677 -5.31 -15.09 24.07
N GLU A 678 -5.21 -16.31 23.53
CA GLU A 678 -6.37 -17.18 23.25
C GLU A 678 -7.32 -17.31 24.47
N GLY A 679 -6.76 -17.40 25.69
CA GLY A 679 -7.54 -17.51 26.93
C GLY A 679 -8.27 -16.23 27.36
N GLU A 680 -7.83 -15.06 26.90
CA GLU A 680 -8.47 -13.76 27.20
C GLU A 680 -9.37 -13.25 26.08
N PHE A 681 -9.36 -13.89 24.90
CA PHE A 681 -10.00 -13.36 23.70
C PHE A 681 -11.48 -13.02 23.90
N GLU A 682 -12.29 -13.95 24.40
CA GLU A 682 -13.73 -13.74 24.59
C GLU A 682 -14.02 -12.65 25.63
N ASP A 683 -13.16 -12.51 26.65
CA ASP A 683 -13.31 -11.51 27.71
C ASP A 683 -12.98 -10.09 27.20
N ARG A 684 -12.08 -9.98 26.21
CA ARG A 684 -11.61 -8.69 25.65
C ARG A 684 -12.37 -8.22 24.41
N LEU A 685 -13.21 -9.07 23.81
CA LEU A 685 -14.03 -8.69 22.66
C LEU A 685 -14.89 -7.46 22.91
N ALA A 686 -15.47 -7.33 24.10
CA ALA A 686 -16.30 -6.19 24.47
C ALA A 686 -15.50 -4.86 24.48
N ASP A 687 -14.22 -4.90 24.85
CA ASP A 687 -13.34 -3.73 24.82
C ASP A 687 -13.04 -3.32 23.37
N LEU A 688 -12.74 -4.28 22.49
CA LEU A 688 -12.53 -4.03 21.07
C LEU A 688 -13.77 -3.45 20.39
N GLU A 689 -14.94 -4.04 20.62
CA GLU A 689 -16.22 -3.57 20.07
C GLU A 689 -16.63 -2.19 20.61
N TRP A 690 -16.13 -1.82 21.79
CA TRP A 690 -16.36 -0.50 22.34
C TRP A 690 -15.62 0.57 21.53
N VAL A 691 -14.43 0.26 21.01
CA VAL A 691 -13.47 1.20 20.39
C VAL A 691 -14.19 2.17 19.47
N ALA A 692 -14.01 3.44 19.80
CA ALA A 692 -14.76 4.50 19.16
C ALA A 692 -13.93 5.10 18.02
N PHE A 693 -13.94 4.44 16.87
CA PHE A 693 -13.35 4.96 15.64
C PHE A 693 -14.25 6.04 15.01
N SER A 694 -13.65 7.04 14.38
CA SER A 694 -14.33 8.05 13.58
C SER A 694 -13.41 8.62 12.52
N PHE A 695 -13.92 8.78 11.31
CA PHE A 695 -13.26 9.60 10.31
C PHE A 695 -13.41 11.06 10.73
N GLU A 696 -12.31 11.74 11.01
CA GLU A 696 -12.42 13.08 11.52
C GLU A 696 -12.90 14.02 10.42
N ARG A 697 -13.86 14.87 10.77
CA ARG A 697 -14.33 15.96 9.92
C ARG A 697 -13.11 16.82 9.58
N THR A 698 -12.70 16.83 8.30
CA THR A 698 -11.89 17.90 7.69
C THR A 698 -12.43 19.31 8.03
N LEU A 699 -13.67 19.39 8.49
CA LEU A 699 -14.47 20.56 8.80
C LEU A 699 -14.16 21.30 10.12
N ARG A 700 -13.00 21.11 10.79
CA ARG A 700 -12.57 22.08 11.80
C ARG A 700 -11.28 22.83 11.52
N ASN A 701 -10.48 22.45 10.51
CA ASN A 701 -9.29 23.22 10.15
C ASN A 701 -8.79 22.95 8.71
N ARG A 702 -9.69 22.88 7.71
CA ARG A 702 -9.27 22.95 6.30
C ARG A 702 -10.44 23.16 5.33
N TRP A 703 -10.56 24.40 4.86
CA TRP A 703 -10.20 24.75 3.48
C TRP A 703 -9.50 26.10 3.51
#